data_AF-A0A928BNV4-F1
#
_entry.id   AF-A0A928BNV4-F1
#
_cell.length_a   1.000
_cell.length_b   1.000
_cell.length_c   1.000
_cell.angle_alpha   90.00
_cell.angle_beta   90.00
_cell.angle_gamma   90.00
#
_symmetry.space_group_name_H-M   'P 1'
#
loop_
_entity.id
_entity.type
_entity.pdbx_description
1 polymer ?
#
loop_
_entity_poly.entity_id
_entity_poly.type
_entity_poly.pdbx_seq_one_letter_code
_entity_poly.pdbx_strand_id
1 'polypeptide(L)'
;MKKIITLLLLSGGLFAAPVVAQEEEDVTYLIHNAGFDEDLTFQADGSMKPAIVTDHSLSDRSWAYITEDSTVYAKPKETSSQKRSDGRKLEATNGFIGRIQGWTVETNQDFPKCEWVYFGSVPYDLQNQAIPIADDGSTYLEVPARPEVASGEDNVGFAYLRAGWGGRAVYKQVVNLPCAVYRLDYYAININPSASKGKNLSRIVCRKDEWKDETGFNDQEWTLHSIEFTPTSEFTMEFGFESEGGSGSNPFLCIDGIKLYKIGEADEFEVLQSEAYDYYDEANALAADSLAEFTQVYADVQDSLYVLLNTVDEIVSEGTDVKALDEACAQLKASVAYVKELIAAAKVAQLQLAYVERVINASLGLPGDNDLNAFFMEHDIESITAADLTDFATLVAAAMEAYWLSQEPSREEPANYAYLIQNSWFCDNLLAPVTNSADDVADAGLTDAQLDATGWTDGSNASNRQTFTYWAADRTAYQLWANSAFTGTLDVHQELTGIPNGIYSLEADLVCNEQAVGDQHIYISSSLQDAEGYMTEAGSVIGWMSGTMPAEVEWETVKTAGTVIVVDGKLTIGAASTSRWRDPETGEYNDEMPDMSSGERRGSFWMTNFVLRYHGEATADEIADAKQARWMKANTMMDAMHFAADKAAVADSIAKYSRGEDLDVLNAGIALAKKSEDKYVEIMGEGKTIPTIADEIETSGEDAFGAAHDIVLHAYRKTLSWMDGETATYAQVDSTLNVLKGYSNTYATAYNEAYDVLNELSSVKAKEVINAKMADQKTLLLVDVLLSTEEVDKLVADLNDALAVAEAQDTYEKNKDATDYTAYIKNADSADTAGWNVIEKGDGPIKEGQYLDDGAHKYFDSYKSGGNLLFTMEQRINNLPNGTYTVTALVRTPTEGFCLFTANGGAEKTDTTYTEVPLDYYTVTDSLGHDSLVVASDSHGPIWAAIDAKEKAEGYTALDTEELAIWNANSGKGRGWKKVEISGVNVDNHMLVIGFTTNSQRTGKECKAAWVSATDFTLTLTEQGDNTGWDGPITGISAVPNEKRANAIDGIYTLSGARVAAPQRGLYIIVQDGKSRKVIIR
;
A
#
# COMPACT_ATOMS: atom_id res chain seq x y z
N MET A 1 49.43 30.35 26.03
CA MET A 1 50.73 29.75 26.42
C MET A 1 50.46 28.66 27.47
N LYS A 2 50.73 27.39 27.13
CA LYS A 2 50.40 26.18 27.93
C LYS A 2 51.18 26.10 29.26
N LYS A 3 50.55 25.60 30.34
CA LYS A 3 51.03 24.50 31.21
C LYS A 3 50.06 24.12 32.35
N ILE A 4 49.48 22.92 32.23
CA ILE A 4 49.43 21.79 33.20
C ILE A 4 49.29 22.15 34.69
N ILE A 5 48.16 21.75 35.31
CA ILE A 5 48.13 20.98 36.57
C ILE A 5 47.08 19.87 36.46
N THR A 6 47.55 18.64 36.69
CA THR A 6 46.84 17.36 36.74
C THR A 6 46.83 16.88 38.20
N LEU A 7 45.80 16.13 38.59
CA LEU A 7 45.79 15.09 39.65
C LEU A 7 46.19 15.48 41.08
N LEU A 8 45.24 15.39 42.01
CA LEU A 8 45.53 15.03 43.42
C LEU A 8 44.29 14.50 44.13
N LEU A 9 43.88 13.26 43.83
CA LEU A 9 42.97 12.48 44.66
C LEU A 9 43.40 11.01 44.63
N LEU A 10 44.28 10.63 45.56
CA LEU A 10 44.35 9.31 46.21
C LEU A 10 45.58 9.23 47.13
N SER A 11 45.36 9.38 48.44
CA SER A 11 45.85 8.49 49.52
C SER A 11 45.89 9.24 50.86
N GLY A 12 45.07 8.82 51.82
CA GLY A 12 45.11 9.30 53.21
C GLY A 12 44.08 8.53 54.04
N GLY A 13 44.50 7.39 54.60
CA GLY A 13 43.63 6.44 55.27
C GLY A 13 43.11 6.87 56.64
N LEU A 14 42.01 6.20 57.00
CA LEU A 14 41.51 5.89 58.35
C LEU A 14 41.59 7.00 59.40
N PHE A 15 40.48 7.74 59.55
CA PHE A 15 39.79 7.82 60.83
C PHE A 15 38.29 7.59 60.57
N ALA A 16 37.82 6.39 60.90
CA ALA A 16 36.40 6.05 60.88
C ALA A 16 35.70 6.79 62.04
N ALA A 17 35.08 7.93 61.72
CA ALA A 17 33.86 8.32 62.41
C ALA A 17 32.72 7.47 61.84
N PRO A 18 31.74 7.03 62.64
CA PRO A 18 30.59 6.32 62.09
C PRO A 18 29.86 7.30 61.17
N VAL A 19 29.87 7.03 59.86
CA VAL A 19 28.85 7.56 58.97
C VAL A 19 27.56 7.00 59.53
N VAL A 20 26.78 7.85 60.20
CA VAL A 20 25.36 7.61 60.38
C VAL A 20 24.86 7.48 58.95
N ALA A 21 24.48 6.28 58.53
CA ALA A 21 23.81 6.07 57.25
C ALA A 21 22.62 7.05 57.27
N GLN A 22 22.66 8.04 56.39
CA GLN A 22 21.50 8.88 56.16
C GLN A 22 20.39 7.93 55.69
N GLU A 23 19.30 7.85 56.45
CA GLU A 23 18.23 6.90 56.18
C GLU A 23 17.65 7.21 54.79
N GLU A 24 17.78 6.27 53.87
CA GLU A 24 17.10 6.29 52.57
C GLU A 24 15.58 6.32 52.84
N GLU A 25 14.88 7.34 52.34
CA GLU A 25 13.43 7.48 52.48
C GLU A 25 12.74 7.07 51.17
N ASP A 26 11.92 6.02 51.21
CA ASP A 26 11.06 5.63 50.09
C ASP A 26 9.91 6.65 49.95
N VAL A 27 9.96 7.43 48.88
CA VAL A 27 9.00 8.47 48.55
C VAL A 27 8.23 8.16 47.26
N THR A 28 8.14 6.87 46.89
CA THR A 28 7.45 6.38 45.68
C THR A 28 5.99 6.83 45.64
N TYR A 29 5.35 7.07 46.78
CA TYR A 29 3.98 7.59 46.87
C TYR A 29 3.77 8.98 46.23
N LEU A 30 4.86 9.69 45.90
CA LEU A 30 4.83 10.99 45.20
C LEU A 30 4.81 10.82 43.66
N ILE A 31 4.98 9.61 43.16
CA ILE A 31 4.84 9.22 41.75
C ILE A 31 3.42 8.69 41.54
N HIS A 32 2.75 9.12 40.47
CA HIS A 32 1.44 8.58 40.13
C HIS A 32 1.57 7.27 39.36
N ASN A 33 0.79 6.25 39.76
CA ASN A 33 0.67 4.97 39.06
C ASN A 33 2.04 4.29 38.79
N ALA A 34 2.91 4.26 39.81
CA ALA A 34 4.26 3.72 39.73
C ALA A 34 4.32 2.20 39.39
N GLY A 35 3.22 1.49 39.64
CA GLY A 35 3.05 0.06 39.33
C GLY A 35 2.16 -0.23 38.12
N PHE A 36 1.76 0.79 37.36
CA PHE A 36 0.87 0.67 36.18
C PHE A 36 -0.39 -0.18 36.42
N ASP A 37 -1.00 -0.02 37.60
CA ASP A 37 -2.12 -0.81 38.12
C ASP A 37 -3.48 -0.12 37.96
N GLU A 38 -3.49 1.18 37.65
CA GLU A 38 -4.68 1.97 37.30
C GLU A 38 -4.74 2.29 35.79
N ASP A 39 -5.96 2.52 35.27
CA ASP A 39 -6.23 2.94 33.88
C ASP A 39 -5.67 2.06 32.76
N LEU A 40 -5.57 0.73 33.00
CA LEU A 40 -5.08 -0.27 32.03
C LEU A 40 -5.62 -0.06 30.61
N THR A 41 -4.72 -0.06 29.63
CA THR A 41 -5.04 0.16 28.20
C THR A 41 -5.87 -1.00 27.64
N PHE A 42 -5.67 -2.21 28.16
CA PHE A 42 -6.42 -3.40 27.81
C PHE A 42 -6.94 -4.12 29.05
N GLN A 43 -8.07 -4.81 28.90
CA GLN A 43 -8.55 -5.77 29.90
C GLN A 43 -7.75 -7.08 29.81
N ALA A 44 -7.86 -7.95 30.83
CA ALA A 44 -7.19 -9.25 30.87
C ALA A 44 -7.52 -10.15 29.66
N ASP A 45 -8.71 -10.00 29.07
CA ASP A 45 -9.07 -10.72 27.85
C ASP A 45 -8.57 -10.04 26.57
N GLY A 46 -7.84 -8.92 26.62
CA GLY A 46 -7.37 -8.15 25.46
C GLY A 46 -8.43 -7.22 24.86
N SER A 47 -9.61 -7.09 25.48
CA SER A 47 -10.62 -6.13 25.01
C SER A 47 -10.20 -4.67 25.26
N MET A 48 -10.53 -3.81 24.30
CA MET A 48 -10.28 -2.37 24.31
C MET A 48 -11.33 -1.63 25.15
N LYS A 49 -10.99 -0.42 25.62
CA LYS A 49 -11.96 0.48 26.24
C LYS A 49 -13.04 0.92 25.20
N PRO A 50 -14.29 1.22 25.61
CA PRO A 50 -15.33 1.64 24.67
C PRO A 50 -14.95 2.91 23.87
N ALA A 51 -15.08 2.84 22.54
CA ALA A 51 -14.79 3.96 21.64
C ALA A 51 -15.96 4.97 21.56
N ILE A 52 -15.63 6.25 21.42
CA ILE A 52 -16.57 7.35 21.11
C ILE A 52 -16.47 7.84 19.65
N VAL A 53 -15.34 7.57 18.99
CA VAL A 53 -15.14 7.82 17.55
C VAL A 53 -14.57 6.54 16.92
N THR A 54 -15.17 6.08 15.82
CA THR A 54 -14.88 4.75 15.25
C THR A 54 -14.23 4.75 13.86
N ASP A 55 -14.29 5.89 13.16
CA ASP A 55 -13.92 5.99 11.73
C ASP A 55 -13.02 7.21 11.45
N HIS A 56 -12.11 7.50 12.37
CA HIS A 56 -11.10 8.54 12.15
C HIS A 56 -10.02 8.00 11.21
N SER A 57 -9.88 8.58 10.00
CA SER A 57 -8.86 8.14 9.04
C SER A 57 -7.47 8.60 9.46
N LEU A 58 -6.56 7.65 9.64
CA LEU A 58 -5.16 7.90 10.01
C LEU A 58 -4.25 7.91 8.78
N SER A 59 -4.50 7.01 7.83
CA SER A 59 -3.74 6.84 6.60
C SER A 59 -4.63 6.25 5.51
N ASP A 60 -4.09 5.94 4.34
CA ASP A 60 -4.80 5.14 3.33
C ASP A 60 -5.08 3.70 3.77
N ARG A 61 -4.41 3.22 4.84
CA ARG A 61 -4.40 1.82 5.27
C ARG A 61 -5.09 1.57 6.61
N SER A 62 -5.22 2.58 7.48
CA SER A 62 -5.80 2.42 8.81
C SER A 62 -6.83 3.49 9.20
N TRP A 63 -7.75 3.06 10.07
CA TRP A 63 -8.69 3.89 10.83
C TRP A 63 -8.33 3.85 12.32
N ALA A 64 -8.88 4.75 13.13
CA ALA A 64 -8.69 4.78 14.58
C ALA A 64 -10.01 4.66 15.36
N TYR A 65 -9.96 3.93 16.47
CA TYR A 65 -10.88 4.07 17.59
C TYR A 65 -10.30 5.05 18.60
N ILE A 66 -11.10 6.02 19.02
CA ILE A 66 -10.74 6.99 20.06
C ILE A 66 -11.76 6.87 21.19
N THR A 67 -11.30 6.73 22.42
CA THR A 67 -12.11 6.61 23.65
C THR A 67 -12.31 7.98 24.33
N GLU A 68 -13.15 8.06 25.37
CA GLU A 68 -13.36 9.30 26.14
C GLU A 68 -12.08 9.84 26.80
N ASP A 69 -11.18 8.94 27.21
CA ASP A 69 -9.89 9.32 27.77
C ASP A 69 -8.85 9.67 26.69
N SER A 70 -9.23 9.70 25.41
CA SER A 70 -8.35 9.93 24.26
C SER A 70 -7.34 8.81 23.98
N THR A 71 -7.52 7.62 24.56
CA THR A 71 -6.79 6.41 24.12
C THR A 71 -7.12 6.11 22.67
N VAL A 72 -6.10 5.82 21.86
CA VAL A 72 -6.25 5.56 20.42
C VAL A 72 -5.88 4.11 20.12
N TYR A 73 -6.73 3.41 19.36
CA TYR A 73 -6.43 2.09 18.82
C TYR A 73 -6.49 2.13 17.28
N ALA A 74 -5.37 1.88 16.60
CA ALA A 74 -5.31 1.85 15.14
C ALA A 74 -5.81 0.51 14.60
N LYS A 75 -6.65 0.50 13.58
CA LYS A 75 -7.18 -0.70 12.93
C LYS A 75 -7.00 -0.63 11.40
N PRO A 76 -6.74 -1.74 10.69
CA PRO A 76 -6.66 -1.73 9.24
C PRO A 76 -8.03 -1.41 8.60
N LYS A 77 -8.04 -0.69 7.46
CA LYS A 77 -9.25 -0.39 6.68
C LYS A 77 -9.86 -1.64 6.05
N GLU A 78 -9.03 -2.59 5.65
CA GLU A 78 -9.47 -3.92 5.20
C GLU A 78 -9.32 -4.91 6.35
N THR A 79 -10.45 -5.45 6.84
CA THR A 79 -10.44 -6.44 7.93
C THR A 79 -9.81 -7.74 7.45
N SER A 80 -8.56 -8.02 7.82
CA SER A 80 -8.05 -9.39 7.80
C SER A 80 -8.86 -10.23 8.80
N SER A 81 -9.48 -11.30 8.32
CA SER A 81 -10.51 -12.06 9.03
C SER A 81 -9.93 -13.00 10.10
N GLN A 82 -9.17 -12.49 11.06
CA GLN A 82 -8.53 -13.32 12.07
C GLN A 82 -9.40 -13.43 13.33
N LYS A 83 -9.45 -14.63 13.91
CA LYS A 83 -10.31 -14.98 15.05
C LYS A 83 -9.46 -15.55 16.16
N ARG A 84 -9.80 -15.21 17.41
CA ARG A 84 -9.28 -15.87 18.61
C ARG A 84 -9.60 -17.37 18.61
N SER A 85 -8.85 -18.10 19.42
CA SER A 85 -9.14 -19.50 19.78
C SER A 85 -10.52 -19.72 20.41
N ASP A 86 -11.17 -18.66 20.92
CA ASP A 86 -12.54 -18.65 21.45
C ASP A 86 -13.63 -18.27 20.42
N GLY A 87 -13.25 -17.99 19.17
CA GLY A 87 -14.18 -17.69 18.07
C GLY A 87 -14.62 -16.23 17.94
N ARG A 88 -14.18 -15.31 18.81
CA ARG A 88 -14.40 -13.86 18.63
C ARG A 88 -13.50 -13.32 17.52
N LYS A 89 -14.02 -12.40 16.69
CA LYS A 89 -13.20 -11.68 15.69
C LYS A 89 -12.17 -10.83 16.42
N LEU A 90 -10.90 -10.93 16.04
CA LEU A 90 -9.87 -9.99 16.46
C LEU A 90 -10.00 -8.76 15.56
N GLU A 91 -10.17 -7.60 16.18
CA GLU A 91 -9.89 -6.35 15.48
C GLU A 91 -8.38 -6.18 15.54
N ALA A 92 -7.67 -6.54 14.47
CA ALA A 92 -6.22 -6.40 14.40
C ALA A 92 -5.84 -4.94 14.72
N THR A 93 -4.91 -4.75 15.66
CA THR A 93 -4.40 -3.40 15.96
C THR A 93 -3.09 -3.16 15.22
N ASN A 94 -3.06 -2.15 14.35
CA ASN A 94 -1.83 -1.70 13.67
C ASN A 94 -0.96 -0.79 14.57
N GLY A 95 -1.42 -0.55 15.81
CA GLY A 95 -0.78 0.27 16.84
C GLY A 95 -1.80 0.75 17.87
N PHE A 96 -1.33 1.25 19.02
CA PHE A 96 -2.18 1.84 20.04
C PHE A 96 -1.42 2.87 20.89
N ILE A 97 -2.12 3.90 21.35
CA ILE A 97 -1.63 4.94 22.25
C ILE A 97 -2.55 4.97 23.46
N GLY A 98 -2.13 4.28 24.52
CA GLY A 98 -2.80 4.14 25.80
C GLY A 98 -2.60 5.36 26.69
N ARG A 99 -3.68 5.84 27.31
CA ARG A 99 -3.57 6.85 28.37
C ARG A 99 -3.48 6.17 29.73
N ILE A 100 -2.39 6.44 30.43
CA ILE A 100 -2.12 5.94 31.78
C ILE A 100 -2.31 7.11 32.76
N GLN A 101 -3.02 6.87 33.87
CA GLN A 101 -3.26 7.89 34.89
C GLN A 101 -1.96 8.53 35.39
N GLY A 102 -1.87 9.86 35.35
CA GLY A 102 -0.69 10.60 35.80
C GLY A 102 0.50 10.59 34.82
N TRP A 103 0.36 9.96 33.65
CA TRP A 103 1.39 9.94 32.61
C TRP A 103 0.85 10.58 31.33
N THR A 104 1.75 11.25 30.61
CA THR A 104 1.53 11.85 29.29
C THR A 104 2.45 11.18 28.28
N VAL A 105 2.14 11.30 26.99
CA VAL A 105 2.92 10.66 25.91
C VAL A 105 3.53 11.75 25.03
N GLU A 106 4.79 11.59 24.64
CA GLU A 106 5.45 12.43 23.64
C GLU A 106 5.75 11.58 22.39
N THR A 107 5.25 12.00 21.23
CA THR A 107 5.54 11.36 19.93
C THR A 107 6.14 12.39 18.96
N ASN A 108 7.13 11.97 18.16
CA ASN A 108 7.77 12.81 17.13
C ASN A 108 7.02 12.83 15.79
N GLN A 109 6.00 12.00 15.65
CA GLN A 109 5.07 12.04 14.53
C GLN A 109 3.87 12.88 14.94
N ASP A 110 3.44 13.79 14.07
CA ASP A 110 2.14 14.43 14.20
C ASP A 110 1.09 13.37 14.54
N PHE A 111 0.10 13.78 15.32
CA PHE A 111 -0.96 12.94 15.87
C PHE A 111 -1.64 11.92 14.91
N PRO A 112 -1.69 12.04 13.56
CA PRO A 112 -2.48 11.10 12.76
C PRO A 112 -1.83 9.76 12.39
N LYS A 113 -0.63 9.37 12.86
CA LYS A 113 0.00 8.10 12.42
C LYS A 113 0.37 7.13 13.56
N CYS A 114 -0.57 6.77 14.43
CA CYS A 114 -0.37 5.71 15.44
C CYS A 114 -0.13 4.30 14.86
N GLU A 115 0.22 4.17 13.58
CA GLU A 115 0.63 2.93 12.94
C GLU A 115 2.06 2.58 13.34
N TRP A 116 2.31 1.31 13.67
CA TRP A 116 3.62 0.77 14.04
C TRP A 116 4.22 1.33 15.33
N VAL A 117 3.40 2.01 16.12
CA VAL A 117 3.75 2.58 17.42
C VAL A 117 2.76 2.04 18.46
N TYR A 118 3.27 1.44 19.53
CA TYR A 118 2.49 0.75 20.56
C TYR A 118 2.92 1.21 21.95
N PHE A 119 1.99 1.76 22.70
CA PHE A 119 2.23 2.29 24.04
C PHE A 119 1.05 2.12 24.94
N GLY A 120 1.20 1.55 26.11
CA GLY A 120 0.07 1.34 27.01
C GLY A 120 0.45 0.63 28.27
N SER A 121 -0.44 0.63 29.25
CA SER A 121 -0.38 -0.26 30.40
C SER A 121 -1.12 -1.57 30.08
N VAL A 122 -0.45 -2.70 30.27
CA VAL A 122 -0.94 -4.05 29.96
C VAL A 122 -1.03 -4.87 31.24
N PRO A 123 -2.13 -5.61 31.48
CA PRO A 123 -2.27 -6.41 32.69
C PRO A 123 -1.34 -7.64 32.70
N TYR A 124 -0.83 -7.99 33.88
CA TYR A 124 -0.05 -9.21 34.08
C TYR A 124 -0.87 -10.50 33.93
N ASP A 125 -2.20 -10.44 34.04
CA ASP A 125 -3.09 -11.58 33.83
C ASP A 125 -3.67 -11.63 32.39
N LEU A 126 -3.06 -10.91 31.43
CA LEU A 126 -3.45 -10.95 30.03
C LEU A 126 -3.46 -12.39 29.51
N GLN A 127 -4.57 -12.77 28.89
CA GLN A 127 -4.75 -14.08 28.30
C GLN A 127 -3.78 -14.31 27.14
N ASN A 128 -3.35 -15.56 26.96
CA ASN A 128 -2.45 -15.94 25.88
C ASN A 128 -2.99 -15.49 24.52
N GLN A 129 -2.14 -14.84 23.71
CA GLN A 129 -2.47 -14.34 22.37
C GLN A 129 -3.63 -13.33 22.32
N ALA A 130 -3.90 -12.62 23.42
CA ALA A 130 -5.04 -11.70 23.48
C ALA A 130 -4.85 -10.40 22.70
N ILE A 131 -3.60 -9.92 22.53
CA ILE A 131 -3.26 -8.67 21.83
C ILE A 131 -2.33 -8.99 20.65
N PRO A 132 -2.76 -8.84 19.39
CA PRO A 132 -1.89 -8.96 18.23
C PRO A 132 -1.05 -7.68 18.06
N ILE A 133 0.23 -7.83 17.76
CA ILE A 133 1.17 -6.70 17.61
C ILE A 133 1.87 -6.69 16.24
N ALA A 134 1.35 -7.39 15.24
CA ALA A 134 1.81 -7.29 13.85
C ALA A 134 0.67 -7.60 12.87
N ASP A 135 0.86 -7.19 11.61
CA ASP A 135 -0.05 -7.49 10.50
C ASP A 135 0.11 -8.91 9.95
N ASP A 136 1.13 -9.66 10.40
CA ASP A 136 1.38 -11.06 10.04
C ASP A 136 0.35 -12.05 10.61
N GLY A 137 -0.45 -11.61 11.59
CA GLY A 137 -1.49 -12.42 12.22
C GLY A 137 -1.04 -13.58 13.12
N SER A 138 0.24 -13.60 13.45
CA SER A 138 0.89 -14.65 14.23
C SER A 138 1.75 -14.11 15.37
N THR A 139 2.05 -12.82 15.38
CA THR A 139 2.83 -12.15 16.43
C THR A 139 1.90 -11.48 17.45
N TYR A 140 2.04 -11.89 18.71
CA TYR A 140 1.23 -11.43 19.84
C TYR A 140 2.12 -10.86 20.95
N LEU A 141 1.54 -9.99 21.78
CA LEU A 141 2.20 -9.52 22.99
C LEU A 141 2.34 -10.69 23.98
N GLU A 142 3.58 -11.02 24.33
CA GLU A 142 3.90 -11.99 25.39
C GLU A 142 4.07 -11.26 26.71
N VAL A 143 3.34 -11.71 27.75
CA VAL A 143 3.45 -11.13 29.09
C VAL A 143 4.71 -11.67 29.78
N PRO A 144 5.66 -10.80 30.20
CA PRO A 144 6.78 -11.23 31.00
C PRO A 144 6.33 -11.68 32.40
N ALA A 145 7.09 -12.57 33.04
CA ALA A 145 6.93 -12.80 34.47
C ALA A 145 7.17 -11.51 35.26
N ARG A 146 6.54 -11.32 36.43
CA ARG A 146 6.81 -10.14 37.27
C ARG A 146 8.27 -10.14 37.77
N PRO A 147 8.93 -8.98 37.89
CA PRO A 147 10.28 -8.92 38.45
C PRO A 147 10.28 -9.40 39.92
N GLU A 148 11.23 -10.27 40.29
CA GLU A 148 11.26 -10.98 41.60
C GLU A 148 11.24 -10.03 42.82
N VAL A 149 11.76 -8.80 42.69
CA VAL A 149 11.89 -7.83 43.79
C VAL A 149 10.67 -6.91 43.92
N ALA A 150 9.80 -6.83 42.90
CA ALA A 150 8.49 -6.16 42.95
C ALA A 150 7.39 -7.08 43.52
N SER A 151 7.71 -8.34 43.85
CA SER A 151 6.76 -9.40 44.24
C SER A 151 6.00 -9.18 45.56
N GLY A 152 6.15 -8.02 46.20
CA GLY A 152 5.45 -7.62 47.42
C GLY A 152 4.30 -6.61 47.23
N GLU A 153 4.10 -6.05 46.03
CA GLU A 153 3.11 -5.01 45.76
C GLU A 153 1.95 -5.55 44.90
N ASP A 154 0.74 -5.02 45.10
CA ASP A 154 -0.51 -5.45 44.45
C ASP A 154 -0.58 -5.07 42.94
N ASN A 155 0.55 -4.70 42.31
CA ASN A 155 0.63 -4.24 40.92
C ASN A 155 -0.06 -5.24 39.97
N VAL A 156 -1.01 -4.74 39.16
CA VAL A 156 -1.78 -5.59 38.24
C VAL A 156 -1.34 -5.46 36.79
N GLY A 157 -0.51 -4.48 36.42
CA GLY A 157 -0.03 -4.27 35.06
C GLY A 157 1.40 -3.77 34.96
N PHE A 158 1.86 -3.53 33.73
CA PHE A 158 3.17 -2.98 33.38
C PHE A 158 3.05 -2.07 32.16
N ALA A 159 3.99 -1.14 31.96
CA ALA A 159 4.03 -0.34 30.74
C ALA A 159 4.67 -1.13 29.59
N TYR A 160 4.05 -1.13 28.42
CA TYR A 160 4.54 -1.72 27.18
C TYR A 160 4.81 -0.60 26.15
N LEU A 161 5.99 -0.64 25.52
CA LEU A 161 6.48 0.36 24.57
C LEU A 161 7.09 -0.34 23.34
N ARG A 162 6.69 0.09 22.15
CA ARG A 162 7.29 -0.33 20.87
C ARG A 162 7.14 0.76 19.81
N ALA A 163 8.18 0.98 19.01
CA ALA A 163 8.13 1.83 17.82
C ALA A 163 8.96 1.23 16.67
N GLY A 164 8.63 1.62 15.43
CA GLY A 164 9.40 1.28 14.23
C GLY A 164 9.69 2.47 13.32
N TRP A 165 10.66 2.32 12.41
CA TRP A 165 10.96 3.28 11.34
C TRP A 165 11.30 4.70 11.82
N GLY A 166 12.13 4.84 12.86
CA GLY A 166 12.43 6.16 13.44
C GLY A 166 11.32 6.69 14.37
N GLY A 167 10.29 5.88 14.64
CA GLY A 167 9.24 6.22 15.60
C GLY A 167 9.82 6.36 17.01
N ARG A 168 9.33 7.38 17.75
CA ARG A 168 9.72 7.66 19.12
C ARG A 168 8.69 7.15 20.11
N ALA A 169 9.18 6.44 21.12
CA ALA A 169 8.39 5.78 22.13
C ALA A 169 8.58 6.29 23.58
N VAL A 170 7.94 7.38 24.06
CA VAL A 170 8.18 7.95 25.42
C VAL A 170 6.92 8.25 26.27
N TYR A 171 6.89 7.74 27.51
CA TYR A 171 6.00 8.18 28.60
C TYR A 171 6.66 9.26 29.45
N LYS A 172 5.86 10.23 29.89
CA LYS A 172 6.30 11.39 30.66
C LYS A 172 5.42 11.62 31.87
N GLN A 173 6.01 11.77 33.05
CA GLN A 173 5.32 12.24 34.26
C GLN A 173 6.04 13.45 34.85
N VAL A 174 5.25 14.44 35.25
CA VAL A 174 5.74 15.63 35.94
C VAL A 174 5.59 15.40 37.44
N VAL A 175 6.68 15.57 38.19
CA VAL A 175 6.74 15.34 39.63
C VAL A 175 7.31 16.57 40.32
N ASN A 176 6.76 16.92 41.48
CA ASN A 176 7.20 18.05 42.27
C ASN A 176 7.75 17.57 43.62
N LEU A 177 9.04 17.79 43.85
CA LEU A 177 9.76 17.41 45.06
C LEU A 177 10.59 18.59 45.59
N PRO A 178 10.84 18.64 46.91
CA PRO A 178 11.79 19.61 47.47
C PRO A 178 13.22 19.34 46.97
N CYS A 179 14.08 20.36 47.01
CA CYS A 179 15.48 20.22 46.61
C CYS A 179 16.25 19.24 47.53
N ALA A 180 16.74 18.15 46.94
CA ALA A 180 17.46 17.07 47.62
C ALA A 180 18.11 16.13 46.59
N VAL A 181 18.92 15.17 47.03
CA VAL A 181 19.45 14.12 46.14
C VAL A 181 18.49 12.94 46.15
N TYR A 182 18.04 12.52 44.98
CA TYR A 182 17.11 11.42 44.76
C TYR A 182 17.73 10.32 43.91
N ARG A 183 17.18 9.10 44.05
CA ARG A 183 17.43 7.95 43.18
C ARG A 183 16.10 7.42 42.66
N LEU A 184 15.94 7.39 41.34
CA LEU A 184 14.84 6.71 40.67
C LEU A 184 15.31 5.32 40.26
N ASP A 185 14.67 4.30 40.80
CA ASP A 185 14.89 2.90 40.44
C ASP A 185 13.69 2.40 39.62
N TYR A 186 13.93 1.64 38.55
CA TYR A 186 12.87 0.98 37.80
C TYR A 186 13.39 -0.28 37.13
N TYR A 187 12.50 -1.22 36.83
CA TYR A 187 12.85 -2.42 36.10
C TYR A 187 12.45 -2.30 34.63
N ALA A 188 13.31 -2.78 33.74
CA ALA A 188 13.03 -2.88 32.32
C ALA A 188 13.38 -4.28 31.79
N ILE A 189 12.65 -4.73 30.79
CA ILE A 189 12.95 -5.95 30.03
C ILE A 189 12.58 -5.72 28.56
N ASN A 190 13.44 -6.18 27.64
CA ASN A 190 13.11 -6.24 26.23
C ASN A 190 12.65 -7.65 25.88
N ILE A 191 11.38 -7.81 25.51
CA ILE A 191 10.79 -9.11 25.18
C ILE A 191 10.92 -9.47 23.68
N ASN A 192 11.65 -8.68 22.88
CA ASN A 192 11.97 -9.02 21.50
C ASN A 192 13.35 -9.69 21.41
N PRO A 193 13.45 -11.00 21.10
CA PRO A 193 14.72 -11.73 21.08
C PRO A 193 15.65 -11.35 19.92
N SER A 194 15.17 -10.59 18.92
CA SER A 194 15.92 -10.24 17.72
C SER A 194 16.37 -8.77 17.65
N ALA A 195 16.13 -7.98 18.71
CA ALA A 195 16.30 -6.54 18.69
C ALA A 195 17.49 -6.02 19.49
N SER A 196 18.24 -5.09 18.89
CA SER A 196 19.36 -4.37 19.53
C SER A 196 19.52 -2.91 19.05
N LYS A 197 18.54 -2.38 18.30
CA LYS A 197 18.64 -1.09 17.59
C LYS A 197 17.61 -0.07 18.07
N GLY A 198 17.78 0.38 19.32
CA GLY A 198 16.96 1.47 19.88
C GLY A 198 17.82 2.42 20.71
N LYS A 199 17.57 3.71 20.56
CA LYS A 199 18.20 4.77 21.35
C LYS A 199 17.42 4.96 22.65
N ASN A 200 18.07 4.75 23.79
CA ASN A 200 17.46 5.01 25.10
C ASN A 200 17.09 6.49 25.24
N LEU A 201 15.85 6.76 25.64
CA LEU A 201 15.33 8.11 25.92
C LEU A 201 14.85 8.25 27.36
N SER A 202 15.03 7.25 28.21
CA SER A 202 14.69 7.33 29.63
C SER A 202 15.64 8.28 30.35
N ARG A 203 15.06 9.26 31.04
CA ARG A 203 15.80 10.35 31.67
C ARG A 203 14.97 11.10 32.71
N ILE A 204 15.66 11.81 33.58
CA ILE A 204 15.10 12.87 34.41
C ILE A 204 15.51 14.21 33.82
N VAL A 205 14.55 15.14 33.68
CA VAL A 205 14.79 16.50 33.22
C VAL A 205 14.31 17.49 34.28
N CYS A 206 15.22 18.27 34.84
CA CYS A 206 14.89 19.38 35.74
C CYS A 206 15.65 20.64 35.28
N ARG A 207 14.93 21.71 34.96
CA ARG A 207 15.51 23.00 34.51
C ARG A 207 16.48 22.84 33.33
N LYS A 208 17.81 22.86 33.53
CA LYS A 208 18.82 22.58 32.48
C LYS A 208 19.41 21.17 32.55
N ASP A 209 19.28 20.52 33.71
CA ASP A 209 19.98 19.28 33.98
C ASP A 209 19.18 18.10 33.45
N GLU A 210 19.91 17.19 32.80
CA GLU A 210 19.40 15.96 32.23
C GLU A 210 20.21 14.80 32.80
N TRP A 211 19.55 13.91 33.55
CA TRP A 211 20.15 12.69 34.05
C TRP A 211 19.60 11.51 33.26
N LYS A 212 20.45 10.93 32.41
CA LYS A 212 20.08 9.84 31.49
C LYS A 212 20.30 8.49 32.14
N ASP A 213 19.49 7.53 31.75
CA ASP A 213 19.80 6.13 31.97
C ASP A 213 20.79 5.63 30.90
N GLU A 214 22.01 5.33 31.32
CA GLU A 214 23.09 4.88 30.44
C GLU A 214 23.08 3.36 30.18
N THR A 215 22.19 2.60 30.85
CA THR A 215 22.24 1.13 30.89
C THR A 215 21.68 0.49 29.61
N GLY A 216 20.80 1.17 28.88
CA GLY A 216 20.19 0.69 27.62
C GLY A 216 19.21 -0.50 27.80
N PHE A 217 18.49 -0.91 26.76
CA PHE A 217 17.37 -1.87 26.86
C PHE A 217 17.55 -3.17 26.06
N ASN A 218 18.74 -3.78 26.12
CA ASN A 218 19.03 -4.96 25.31
C ASN A 218 18.77 -6.29 26.02
N ASP A 219 18.53 -6.28 27.33
CA ASP A 219 18.43 -7.49 28.13
C ASP A 219 17.05 -8.16 28.01
N GLN A 220 17.08 -9.49 27.87
CA GLN A 220 15.90 -10.37 27.80
C GLN A 220 15.46 -10.86 29.19
N GLU A 221 16.06 -10.32 30.25
CA GLU A 221 15.71 -10.54 31.64
C GLU A 221 15.45 -9.17 32.28
N TRP A 222 14.67 -9.14 33.36
CA TRP A 222 14.43 -7.89 34.08
C TRP A 222 15.73 -7.35 34.67
N THR A 223 16.12 -6.16 34.23
CA THR A 223 17.27 -5.41 34.75
C THR A 223 16.81 -4.25 35.60
N LEU A 224 17.55 -3.97 36.69
CA LEU A 224 17.33 -2.78 37.51
C LEU A 224 18.09 -1.61 36.88
N HIS A 225 17.38 -0.52 36.66
CA HIS A 225 17.90 0.76 36.21
C HIS A 225 17.82 1.75 37.36
N SER A 226 18.87 2.55 37.55
CA SER A 226 18.97 3.53 38.63
C SER A 226 19.48 4.86 38.08
N ILE A 227 18.75 5.95 38.33
CA ILE A 227 19.15 7.32 37.98
C ILE A 227 19.24 8.13 39.27
N GLU A 228 20.43 8.62 39.60
CA GLU A 228 20.63 9.59 40.69
C GLU A 228 20.54 11.01 40.14
N PHE A 229 19.76 11.88 40.80
CA PHE A 229 19.49 13.25 40.35
C PHE A 229 19.22 14.20 41.52
N THR A 230 19.36 15.51 41.26
CA THR A 230 19.15 16.56 42.26
C THR A 230 18.24 17.64 41.67
N PRO A 231 16.90 17.54 41.82
CA PRO A 231 15.99 18.54 41.31
C PRO A 231 15.98 19.77 42.22
N THR A 232 15.86 20.96 41.65
CA THR A 232 15.65 22.22 42.37
C THR A 232 14.19 22.66 42.34
N SER A 233 13.37 22.06 41.48
CA SER A 233 11.97 22.40 41.28
C SER A 233 11.20 21.21 40.71
N GLU A 234 10.02 21.46 40.13
CA GLU A 234 9.32 20.48 39.31
C GLU A 234 10.24 19.85 38.26
N PHE A 235 10.27 18.53 38.19
CA PHE A 235 11.04 17.77 37.21
C PHE A 235 10.14 16.82 36.43
N THR A 236 10.64 16.42 35.27
CA THR A 236 10.01 15.45 34.42
C THR A 236 10.76 14.13 34.49
N MET A 237 10.03 13.04 34.71
CA MET A 237 10.51 11.67 34.50
C MET A 237 10.04 11.19 33.12
N GLU A 238 10.96 10.69 32.33
CA GLU A 238 10.68 10.14 31.00
C GLU A 238 11.14 8.69 30.95
N PHE A 239 10.30 7.81 30.40
CA PHE A 239 10.60 6.41 30.16
C PHE A 239 10.34 6.07 28.69
N GLY A 240 11.36 5.64 27.96
CA GLY A 240 11.16 5.37 26.53
C GLY A 240 12.40 5.16 25.68
N PHE A 241 12.18 4.94 24.38
CA PHE A 241 13.25 4.79 23.39
C PHE A 241 12.84 5.32 22.01
N GLU A 242 13.80 5.55 21.12
CA GLU A 242 13.58 5.84 19.69
C GLU A 242 14.12 4.70 18.83
N SER A 243 13.34 4.26 17.83
CA SER A 243 13.69 3.16 16.94
C SER A 243 14.81 3.55 15.96
N GLU A 244 15.87 2.74 15.87
CA GLU A 244 16.97 2.92 14.89
C GLU A 244 16.96 1.85 13.79
N GLY A 245 15.88 1.06 13.68
CA GLY A 245 15.76 -0.08 12.77
C GLY A 245 14.37 -0.29 12.17
N GLY A 246 14.27 -1.26 11.26
CA GLY A 246 13.01 -1.69 10.65
C GLY A 246 12.14 -2.54 11.58
N SER A 247 10.95 -2.94 11.12
CA SER A 247 9.87 -3.56 11.92
C SER A 247 10.25 -4.76 12.82
N GLY A 248 11.26 -5.55 12.45
CA GLY A 248 11.71 -6.73 13.20
C GLY A 248 12.94 -6.52 14.10
N SER A 249 13.56 -5.33 14.10
CA SER A 249 14.86 -5.09 14.75
C SER A 249 14.83 -4.15 15.97
N ASN A 250 13.63 -3.74 16.42
CA ASN A 250 13.44 -2.76 17.50
C ASN A 250 12.99 -3.40 18.83
N PRO A 251 13.38 -2.85 19.99
CA PRO A 251 12.97 -3.34 21.30
C PRO A 251 11.46 -3.43 21.48
N PHE A 252 10.99 -4.47 22.18
CA PHE A 252 9.64 -4.54 22.75
C PHE A 252 9.82 -4.35 24.25
N LEU A 253 9.75 -3.09 24.68
CA LEU A 253 10.19 -2.70 26.02
C LEU A 253 9.03 -2.77 27.00
N CYS A 254 9.21 -3.51 28.08
CA CYS A 254 8.31 -3.53 29.22
C CYS A 254 8.99 -2.86 30.42
N ILE A 255 8.25 -2.01 31.15
CA ILE A 255 8.74 -1.28 32.34
C ILE A 255 7.77 -1.51 33.50
N ASP A 256 8.30 -1.78 34.69
CA ASP A 256 7.55 -1.90 35.95
C ASP A 256 8.44 -1.61 37.16
N GLY A 257 7.87 -1.59 38.37
CA GLY A 257 8.59 -1.53 39.64
C GLY A 257 9.29 -0.19 39.86
N ILE A 258 8.66 0.90 39.45
CA ILE A 258 9.21 2.25 39.61
C ILE A 258 9.22 2.61 41.10
N LYS A 259 10.39 2.95 41.62
CA LYS A 259 10.61 3.37 43.01
C LYS A 259 11.44 4.63 43.06
N LEU A 260 11.09 5.51 43.98
CA LEU A 260 11.77 6.78 44.16
C LEU A 260 12.24 6.92 45.59
N TYR A 261 13.52 7.19 45.75
CA TYR A 261 14.18 7.29 47.04
C TYR A 261 14.79 8.68 47.22
N LYS A 262 14.60 9.30 48.38
CA LYS A 262 15.42 10.42 48.82
C LYS A 262 16.68 9.86 49.48
N ILE A 263 17.85 10.14 48.91
CA ILE A 263 19.13 9.54 49.30
C ILE A 263 20.12 10.56 49.90
N GLY A 264 19.84 11.86 49.82
CA GLY A 264 20.69 12.90 50.40
C GLY A 264 20.01 14.28 50.44
N GLU A 265 20.64 15.25 51.11
CA GLU A 265 20.23 16.66 51.06
C GLU A 265 21.03 17.40 49.99
N ALA A 266 20.45 18.46 49.42
CA ALA A 266 21.11 19.39 48.51
C ALA A 266 20.71 20.83 48.86
N ASP A 267 21.59 21.79 48.61
CA ASP A 267 21.31 23.21 48.81
C ASP A 267 20.80 23.83 47.50
N GLU A 268 19.52 24.22 47.50
CA GLU A 268 18.86 24.87 46.36
C GLU A 268 19.63 26.14 45.94
N PHE A 269 20.20 26.89 46.88
CA PHE A 269 20.94 28.11 46.60
C PHE A 269 22.23 27.83 45.80
N GLU A 270 23.00 26.81 46.18
CA GLU A 270 24.25 26.45 45.49
C GLU A 270 23.98 25.94 44.07
N VAL A 271 22.91 25.16 43.88
CA VAL A 271 22.52 24.67 42.55
C VAL A 271 22.09 25.84 41.66
N LEU A 272 21.18 26.70 42.14
CA LEU A 272 20.71 27.88 41.39
C LEU A 272 21.86 28.84 41.04
N GLN A 273 22.83 29.00 41.95
CA GLN A 273 24.03 29.83 41.73
C GLN A 273 24.86 29.28 40.56
N SER A 274 25.17 27.99 40.57
CA SER A 274 25.91 27.35 39.48
C SER A 274 25.14 27.45 38.16
N GLU A 275 23.81 27.30 38.20
CA GLU A 275 22.97 27.46 37.02
C GLU A 275 23.01 28.88 36.43
N ALA A 276 22.92 29.91 37.28
CA ALA A 276 22.96 31.29 36.82
C ALA A 276 24.28 31.62 36.10
N TYR A 277 25.43 31.22 36.65
CA TYR A 277 26.72 31.46 36.00
C TYR A 277 26.86 30.71 34.67
N ASP A 278 26.38 29.47 34.59
CA ASP A 278 26.44 28.70 33.34
C ASP A 278 25.59 29.34 32.23
N TYR A 279 24.38 29.85 32.54
CA TYR A 279 23.57 30.56 31.54
C TYR A 279 24.21 31.87 31.09
N TYR A 280 24.84 32.61 32.01
CA TYR A 280 25.62 33.79 31.65
C TYR A 280 26.76 33.44 30.68
N ASP A 281 27.54 32.40 31.00
CA ASP A 281 28.66 31.97 30.16
C ASP A 281 28.19 31.47 28.79
N GLU A 282 27.07 30.74 28.71
CA GLU A 282 26.46 30.32 27.44
C GLU A 282 26.03 31.53 26.60
N ALA A 283 25.25 32.46 27.17
CA ALA A 283 24.77 33.63 26.44
C ALA A 283 25.94 34.51 25.95
N ASN A 284 26.94 34.69 26.79
CA ASN A 284 28.14 35.47 26.48
C ASN A 284 28.95 34.82 25.35
N ALA A 285 29.17 33.50 25.41
CA ALA A 285 29.88 32.77 24.36
C ALA A 285 29.13 32.82 23.02
N LEU A 286 27.81 32.59 23.02
CA LEU A 286 26.97 32.68 21.82
C LEU A 286 27.07 34.06 21.16
N ALA A 287 26.96 35.12 21.97
CA ALA A 287 27.06 36.49 21.48
C ALA A 287 28.46 36.77 20.89
N ALA A 288 29.53 36.33 21.57
CA ALA A 288 30.90 36.56 21.11
C ALA A 288 31.21 35.82 19.80
N ASP A 289 30.72 34.60 19.65
CA ASP A 289 31.00 33.76 18.48
C ASP A 289 30.21 34.19 17.23
N SER A 290 29.02 34.77 17.39
CA SER A 290 28.07 34.96 16.28
C SER A 290 27.60 36.40 16.05
N LEU A 291 27.79 37.30 17.02
CA LEU A 291 27.34 38.70 16.91
C LEU A 291 28.50 39.71 16.87
N ALA A 292 29.76 39.27 16.89
CA ALA A 292 30.91 40.15 16.97
C ALA A 292 31.01 41.20 15.84
N GLU A 293 30.49 40.87 14.64
CA GLU A 293 30.46 41.79 13.49
C GLU A 293 29.34 42.84 13.63
N PHE A 294 28.30 42.56 14.42
CA PHE A 294 27.24 43.50 14.78
C PHE A 294 27.64 44.24 16.06
N THR A 295 28.66 45.09 15.96
CA THR A 295 29.36 45.70 17.11
C THR A 295 28.41 46.29 18.15
N GLN A 296 27.40 47.07 17.73
CA GLN A 296 26.44 47.66 18.65
C GLN A 296 25.45 46.65 19.23
N VAL A 297 24.92 45.69 18.45
CA VAL A 297 24.09 44.57 18.97
C VAL A 297 24.86 43.77 20.03
N TYR A 298 26.11 43.42 19.74
CA TYR A 298 26.97 42.71 20.68
C TYR A 298 27.17 43.52 21.95
N ALA A 299 27.45 44.83 21.85
CA ALA A 299 27.57 45.71 23.02
C ALA A 299 26.28 45.77 23.86
N ASP A 300 25.11 45.88 23.23
CA ASP A 300 23.81 45.91 23.93
C ASP A 300 23.56 44.59 24.71
N VAL A 301 23.91 43.46 24.11
CA VAL A 301 23.84 42.13 24.76
C VAL A 301 24.82 42.05 25.93
N GLN A 302 26.07 42.47 25.73
CA GLN A 302 27.09 42.47 26.78
C GLN A 302 26.68 43.34 27.98
N ASP A 303 26.17 44.55 27.74
CA ASP A 303 25.70 45.45 28.78
C ASP A 303 24.53 44.82 29.57
N SER A 304 23.60 44.17 28.87
CA SER A 304 22.45 43.49 29.48
C SER A 304 22.89 42.30 30.34
N LEU A 305 23.79 41.45 29.82
CA LEU A 305 24.34 40.31 30.55
C LEU A 305 25.16 40.76 31.77
N TYR A 306 25.93 41.84 31.65
CA TYR A 306 26.72 42.39 32.76
C TYR A 306 25.84 42.90 33.91
N VAL A 307 24.71 43.54 33.61
CA VAL A 307 23.72 43.95 34.63
C VAL A 307 23.14 42.73 35.36
N LEU A 308 22.78 41.68 34.62
CA LEU A 308 22.25 40.44 35.21
C LEU A 308 23.31 39.73 36.05
N LEU A 309 24.56 39.66 35.60
CA LEU A 309 25.66 39.06 36.36
C LEU A 309 25.90 39.80 37.67
N ASN A 310 25.96 41.13 37.66
CA ASN A 310 26.10 41.90 38.90
C ASN A 310 24.93 41.67 39.86
N THR A 311 23.71 41.52 39.34
CA THR A 311 22.53 41.18 40.15
C THR A 311 22.69 39.82 40.81
N VAL A 312 23.17 38.80 40.06
CA VAL A 312 23.49 37.48 40.60
C VAL A 312 24.59 37.56 41.67
N ASP A 313 25.69 38.27 41.40
CA ASP A 313 26.80 38.43 42.34
C ASP A 313 26.37 39.13 43.64
N GLU A 314 25.50 40.14 43.56
CA GLU A 314 24.92 40.81 44.73
C GLU A 314 24.09 39.83 45.57
N ILE A 315 23.15 39.09 44.96
CA ILE A 315 22.32 38.08 45.64
C ILE A 315 23.18 36.98 46.28
N VAL A 316 24.17 36.48 45.54
CA VAL A 316 25.15 35.48 46.00
C VAL A 316 25.92 35.98 47.22
N SER A 317 26.34 37.25 47.24
CA SER A 317 27.10 37.83 48.35
C SER A 317 26.30 37.93 49.65
N GLU A 318 24.96 38.07 49.55
CA GLU A 318 24.04 38.08 50.69
C GLU A 318 23.66 36.65 51.16
N GLY A 319 23.73 35.67 50.26
CA GLY A 319 23.79 34.24 50.56
C GLY A 319 22.54 33.60 51.17
N THR A 320 21.36 34.20 51.01
CA THR A 320 20.12 33.71 51.67
C THR A 320 18.83 33.81 50.86
N ASP A 321 18.79 34.53 49.73
CA ASP A 321 17.55 34.76 48.96
C ASP A 321 17.45 33.84 47.74
N VAL A 322 17.00 32.61 47.98
CA VAL A 322 16.76 31.58 46.94
C VAL A 322 15.80 32.07 45.87
N LYS A 323 14.76 32.82 46.25
CA LYS A 323 13.73 33.28 45.31
C LYS A 323 14.29 34.35 44.36
N ALA A 324 15.04 35.32 44.88
CA ALA A 324 15.69 36.32 44.05
C ALA A 324 16.70 35.67 43.09
N LEU A 325 17.44 34.65 43.54
CA LEU A 325 18.39 33.92 42.71
C LEU A 325 17.70 33.10 41.61
N ASP A 326 16.58 32.45 41.91
CA ASP A 326 15.75 31.74 40.92
C ASP A 326 15.20 32.71 39.85
N GLU A 327 14.69 33.88 40.25
CA GLU A 327 14.23 34.94 39.34
C GLU A 327 15.37 35.46 38.43
N ALA A 328 16.58 35.68 38.98
CA ALA A 328 17.75 36.11 38.20
C ALA A 328 18.24 35.01 37.24
N CYS A 329 18.25 33.75 37.69
CA CYS A 329 18.58 32.58 36.88
C CYS A 329 17.63 32.45 35.67
N ALA A 330 16.32 32.62 35.89
CA ALA A 330 15.32 32.61 34.82
C ALA A 330 15.52 33.73 33.79
N GLN A 331 15.93 34.93 34.22
CA GLN A 331 16.25 36.05 33.32
C GLN A 331 17.49 35.77 32.46
N LEU A 332 18.52 35.15 33.02
CA LEU A 332 19.71 34.72 32.27
C LEU A 332 19.36 33.61 31.25
N LYS A 333 18.54 32.63 31.63
CA LYS A 333 18.02 31.63 30.70
C LYS A 333 17.23 32.27 29.55
N ALA A 334 16.38 33.25 29.83
CA ALA A 334 15.66 34.00 28.79
C ALA A 334 16.63 34.77 27.88
N SER A 335 17.74 35.29 28.43
CA SER A 335 18.77 35.98 27.66
C SER A 335 19.48 35.05 26.67
N VAL A 336 19.72 33.77 27.01
CA VAL A 336 20.24 32.76 26.07
C VAL A 336 19.31 32.60 24.86
N ALA A 337 18.00 32.48 25.10
CA ALA A 337 17.01 32.36 24.03
C ALA A 337 16.98 33.62 23.15
N TYR A 338 16.98 34.79 23.77
CA TYR A 338 17.00 36.07 23.07
C TYR A 338 18.26 36.25 22.21
N VAL A 339 19.44 35.87 22.71
CA VAL A 339 20.69 35.91 21.92
C VAL A 339 20.60 34.98 20.70
N LYS A 340 20.00 33.78 20.83
CA LYS A 340 19.79 32.86 19.69
C LYS A 340 18.87 33.47 18.63
N GLU A 341 17.82 34.19 19.04
CA GLU A 341 16.94 34.93 18.13
C GLU A 341 17.69 36.06 17.40
N LEU A 342 18.50 36.83 18.13
CA LEU A 342 19.34 37.88 17.53
C LEU A 342 20.34 37.32 16.52
N ILE A 343 20.95 36.17 16.80
CA ILE A 343 21.87 35.48 15.86
C ILE A 343 21.15 35.10 14.56
N ALA A 344 19.92 34.59 14.66
CA ALA A 344 19.13 34.26 13.48
C ALA A 344 18.78 35.51 12.66
N ALA A 345 18.36 36.59 13.32
CA ALA A 345 18.06 37.87 12.67
C ALA A 345 19.31 38.50 12.01
N ALA A 346 20.45 38.46 12.71
CA ALA A 346 21.74 38.91 12.22
C ALA A 346 22.14 38.20 10.93
N LYS A 347 22.00 36.87 10.88
CA LYS A 347 22.31 36.08 9.68
C LYS A 347 21.43 36.49 8.48
N VAL A 348 20.13 36.72 8.70
CA VAL A 348 19.22 37.19 7.63
C VAL A 348 19.64 38.56 7.13
N ALA A 349 19.90 39.51 8.04
CA ALA A 349 20.33 40.86 7.69
C ALA A 349 21.66 40.87 6.88
N GLN A 350 22.63 40.03 7.26
CA GLN A 350 23.89 39.86 6.51
C GLN A 350 23.64 39.37 5.08
N LEU A 351 22.82 38.33 4.91
CA LEU A 351 22.51 37.78 3.59
C LEU A 351 21.78 38.80 2.71
N GLN A 352 20.82 39.53 3.27
CA GLN A 352 20.11 40.57 2.53
C GLN A 352 21.04 41.71 2.08
N LEU A 353 21.96 42.17 2.94
CA LEU A 353 22.91 43.20 2.57
C LEU A 353 23.93 42.73 1.54
N ALA A 354 24.42 41.50 1.66
CA ALA A 354 25.27 40.90 0.64
C ALA A 354 24.55 40.83 -0.72
N TYR A 355 23.25 40.51 -0.72
CA TYR A 355 22.43 40.55 -1.93
C TYR A 355 22.28 41.97 -2.48
N VAL A 356 21.98 42.97 -1.64
CA VAL A 356 21.91 44.39 -2.02
C VAL A 356 23.22 44.86 -2.65
N GLU A 357 24.36 44.52 -2.03
CA GLU A 357 25.68 44.88 -2.54
C GLU A 357 25.94 44.27 -3.93
N ARG A 358 25.58 43.00 -4.13
CA ARG A 358 25.66 42.36 -5.45
C ARG A 358 24.76 43.05 -6.48
N VAL A 359 23.54 43.44 -6.12
CA VAL A 359 22.62 44.17 -7.00
C VAL A 359 23.18 45.53 -7.39
N ILE A 360 23.71 46.29 -6.43
CA ILE A 360 24.38 47.58 -6.68
C ILE A 360 25.57 47.38 -7.63
N ASN A 361 26.40 46.37 -7.37
CA ASN A 361 27.59 46.08 -8.19
C ASN A 361 27.23 45.61 -9.60
N ALA A 362 26.14 44.87 -9.78
CA ALA A 362 25.65 44.43 -11.08
C ALA A 362 25.30 45.61 -12.01
N SER A 363 25.05 46.80 -11.46
CA SER A 363 24.84 48.05 -12.20
C SER A 363 23.79 47.90 -13.32
N LEU A 364 22.62 47.38 -12.96
CA LEU A 364 21.53 47.08 -13.91
C LEU A 364 20.98 48.33 -14.61
N GLY A 365 21.30 49.53 -14.12
CA GLY A 365 20.89 50.80 -14.72
C GLY A 365 19.43 51.13 -14.47
N LEU A 366 18.86 50.64 -13.35
CA LEU A 366 17.46 50.86 -13.02
C LEU A 366 17.27 52.24 -12.36
N PRO A 367 16.11 52.89 -12.51
CA PRO A 367 15.87 54.22 -11.94
C PRO A 367 16.14 54.31 -10.43
N GLY A 368 15.89 53.23 -9.69
CA GLY A 368 16.12 53.13 -8.24
C GLY A 368 17.58 52.94 -7.80
N ASP A 369 18.57 52.84 -8.71
CA ASP A 369 19.97 52.57 -8.36
C ASP A 369 20.51 53.58 -7.31
N ASN A 370 20.21 54.87 -7.47
CA ASN A 370 20.68 55.90 -6.54
C ASN A 370 20.05 55.78 -5.15
N ASP A 371 18.76 55.45 -5.08
CA ASP A 371 18.02 55.34 -3.83
C ASP A 371 18.44 54.09 -3.06
N LEU A 372 18.64 52.95 -3.76
CA LEU A 372 19.17 51.73 -3.15
C LEU A 372 20.60 51.92 -2.63
N ASN A 373 21.46 52.58 -3.41
CA ASN A 373 22.83 52.87 -2.97
C ASN A 373 22.86 53.86 -1.79
N ALA A 374 21.98 54.87 -1.77
CA ALA A 374 21.84 55.76 -0.63
C ALA A 374 21.37 55.02 0.62
N PHE A 375 20.39 54.11 0.49
CA PHE A 375 19.92 53.26 1.58
C PHE A 375 21.04 52.38 2.16
N PHE A 376 21.82 51.72 1.29
CA PHE A 376 22.95 50.87 1.68
C PHE A 376 24.05 51.67 2.39
N MET A 377 24.31 52.92 1.97
CA MET A 377 25.29 53.79 2.63
C MET A 377 24.80 54.39 3.96
N GLU A 378 23.48 54.57 4.13
CA GLU A 378 22.89 55.14 5.35
C GLU A 378 22.79 54.11 6.49
N HIS A 379 22.65 52.83 6.16
CA HIS A 379 22.45 51.77 7.15
C HIS A 379 23.69 50.87 7.27
N ASP A 380 24.52 51.18 8.26
CA ASP A 380 25.74 50.42 8.60
C ASP A 380 25.44 49.36 9.68
N ILE A 381 25.75 48.09 9.39
CA ILE A 381 25.56 46.95 10.29
C ILE A 381 26.28 47.09 11.63
N GLU A 382 27.40 47.82 11.67
CA GLU A 382 28.15 48.03 12.91
C GLU A 382 27.37 48.89 13.92
N SER A 383 26.42 49.70 13.44
CA SER A 383 25.68 50.69 14.23
C SER A 383 24.27 50.25 14.66
N ILE A 384 23.78 49.12 14.15
CA ILE A 384 22.43 48.62 14.42
C ILE A 384 22.32 48.15 15.87
N THR A 385 21.25 48.56 16.56
CA THR A 385 20.98 48.14 17.93
C THR A 385 20.31 46.77 17.97
N ALA A 386 20.41 46.07 19.11
CA ALA A 386 19.73 44.78 19.27
C ALA A 386 18.20 44.89 19.11
N ALA A 387 17.61 46.03 19.48
CA ALA A 387 16.18 46.28 19.36
C ALA A 387 15.73 46.47 17.90
N ASP A 388 16.59 47.05 17.06
CA ASP A 388 16.24 47.44 15.68
C ASP A 388 16.58 46.36 14.65
N LEU A 389 17.34 45.31 15.03
CA LEU A 389 17.89 44.32 14.09
C LEU A 389 16.82 43.60 13.24
N THR A 390 15.68 43.23 13.84
CA THR A 390 14.57 42.57 13.12
C THR A 390 13.84 43.53 12.19
N ASP A 391 13.64 44.78 12.63
CA ASP A 391 13.04 45.82 11.80
C ASP A 391 13.94 46.19 10.63
N PHE A 392 15.26 46.14 10.83
CA PHE A 392 16.24 46.38 9.78
C PHE A 392 16.12 45.38 8.63
N ALA A 393 16.01 44.08 8.90
CA ALA A 393 15.81 43.09 7.84
C ALA A 393 14.55 43.35 7.00
N THR A 394 13.49 43.87 7.64
CA THR A 394 12.25 44.28 6.97
C THR A 394 12.47 45.53 6.12
N LEU A 395 13.23 46.51 6.63
CA LEU A 395 13.59 47.72 5.89
C LEU A 395 14.41 47.42 4.63
N VAL A 396 15.39 46.50 4.71
CA VAL A 396 16.21 46.10 3.55
C VAL A 396 15.33 45.44 2.48
N ALA A 397 14.41 44.55 2.87
CA ALA A 397 13.47 43.93 1.94
C ALA A 397 12.59 44.97 1.23
N ALA A 398 12.06 45.95 1.98
CA ALA A 398 11.25 47.03 1.42
C ALA A 398 12.06 47.93 0.45
N ALA A 399 13.33 48.22 0.76
CA ALA A 399 14.21 48.97 -0.14
C ALA A 399 14.49 48.20 -1.44
N MET A 400 14.70 46.89 -1.36
CA MET A 400 14.86 46.01 -2.52
C MET A 400 13.58 45.91 -3.36
N GLU A 401 12.42 45.82 -2.73
CA GLU A 401 11.14 45.82 -3.45
C GLU A 401 10.92 47.15 -4.18
N ALA A 402 11.16 48.29 -3.51
CA ALA A 402 11.08 49.62 -4.12
C ALA A 402 12.05 49.78 -5.29
N TYR A 403 13.26 49.21 -5.18
CA TYR A 403 14.24 49.16 -6.25
C TYR A 403 13.71 48.41 -7.48
N TRP A 404 13.22 47.18 -7.32
CA TRP A 404 12.69 46.40 -8.43
C TRP A 404 11.43 47.04 -9.04
N LEU A 405 10.59 47.67 -8.23
CA LEU A 405 9.39 48.39 -8.68
C LEU A 405 9.68 49.76 -9.32
N SER A 406 10.92 50.26 -9.27
CA SER A 406 11.29 51.56 -9.86
C SER A 406 11.27 51.59 -11.39
N GLN A 407 11.20 50.42 -12.03
CA GLN A 407 11.11 50.27 -13.48
C GLN A 407 9.78 50.84 -14.01
N GLU A 408 9.81 51.55 -15.13
CA GLU A 408 8.60 52.00 -15.85
C GLU A 408 8.20 50.96 -16.92
N PRO A 409 7.26 50.05 -16.67
CA PRO A 409 6.94 48.98 -17.61
C PRO A 409 6.21 49.51 -18.85
N SER A 410 6.61 49.03 -20.02
CA SER A 410 5.91 49.27 -21.28
C SER A 410 5.78 47.98 -22.11
N ARG A 411 5.06 48.03 -23.24
CA ARG A 411 4.92 46.86 -24.12
C ARG A 411 6.26 46.49 -24.76
N GLU A 412 7.03 47.49 -25.16
CA GLU A 412 8.33 47.37 -25.82
C GLU A 412 9.48 47.09 -24.84
N GLU A 413 9.39 47.61 -23.61
CA GLU A 413 10.38 47.46 -22.56
C GLU A 413 9.69 46.98 -21.26
N PRO A 414 9.47 45.66 -21.11
CA PRO A 414 8.82 45.12 -19.91
C PRO A 414 9.75 45.14 -18.69
N ALA A 415 9.19 45.46 -17.53
CA ALA A 415 9.91 45.43 -16.26
C ALA A 415 10.24 43.98 -15.84
N ASN A 416 11.42 43.78 -15.25
CA ASN A 416 11.83 42.51 -14.66
C ASN A 416 11.23 42.35 -13.26
N TYR A 417 10.27 41.43 -13.12
CA TYR A 417 9.58 41.09 -11.88
C TYR A 417 9.98 39.68 -11.36
N ALA A 418 11.19 39.21 -11.69
CA ALA A 418 11.70 37.93 -11.19
C ALA A 418 11.73 37.85 -9.65
N TYR A 419 11.80 38.98 -8.94
CA TYR A 419 11.75 39.02 -7.47
C TYR A 419 10.42 38.52 -6.87
N LEU A 420 9.35 38.45 -7.68
CA LEU A 420 8.06 37.87 -7.28
C LEU A 420 8.05 36.33 -7.39
N ILE A 421 9.06 35.74 -8.04
CA ILE A 421 9.23 34.29 -8.15
C ILE A 421 10.05 33.81 -6.95
N GLN A 422 9.54 32.80 -6.25
CA GLN A 422 10.30 32.17 -5.20
C GLN A 422 11.29 31.18 -5.79
N ASN A 423 12.57 31.31 -5.41
CA ASN A 423 13.67 30.44 -5.80
C ASN A 423 13.76 30.27 -7.33
N SER A 424 13.77 31.37 -8.09
CA SER A 424 13.80 31.36 -9.56
C SER A 424 15.02 30.65 -10.17
N TRP A 425 16.09 30.50 -9.37
CA TRP A 425 17.32 29.79 -9.68
C TRP A 425 17.43 28.42 -9.01
N PHE A 426 16.38 27.95 -8.32
CA PHE A 426 16.40 26.74 -7.50
C PHE A 426 17.45 26.75 -6.39
N CYS A 427 17.62 27.93 -5.79
CA CYS A 427 18.37 28.19 -4.57
C CYS A 427 17.68 29.31 -3.78
N ASP A 428 18.13 29.57 -2.56
CA ASP A 428 17.64 30.68 -1.73
C ASP A 428 17.72 32.01 -2.52
N ASN A 429 16.60 32.75 -2.59
CA ASN A 429 16.49 34.03 -3.28
C ASN A 429 17.56 35.07 -2.87
N LEU A 430 18.05 35.05 -1.62
CA LEU A 430 19.12 35.97 -1.18
C LEU A 430 20.50 35.57 -1.70
N LEU A 431 20.65 34.33 -2.16
CA LEU A 431 21.87 33.79 -2.74
C LEU A 431 21.80 33.69 -4.27
N ALA A 432 20.61 33.76 -4.86
CA ALA A 432 20.40 33.75 -6.30
C ALA A 432 21.32 34.77 -7.03
N PRO A 433 21.90 34.38 -8.19
CA PRO A 433 22.59 35.31 -9.06
C PRO A 433 21.68 36.47 -9.48
N VAL A 434 22.23 37.68 -9.57
CA VAL A 434 21.47 38.88 -9.99
C VAL A 434 21.30 38.91 -11.52
N THR A 435 22.28 38.38 -12.23
CA THR A 435 22.42 38.32 -13.68
C THR A 435 22.75 36.90 -14.10
N ASN A 436 22.48 36.59 -15.37
CA ASN A 436 22.81 35.29 -15.95
C ASN A 436 24.28 35.17 -16.43
N SER A 437 25.18 35.98 -15.87
CA SER A 437 26.59 35.96 -16.23
C SER A 437 27.35 34.88 -15.44
N ALA A 438 28.33 34.23 -16.07
CA ALA A 438 29.13 33.21 -15.40
C ALA A 438 29.87 33.75 -14.17
N ASP A 439 30.31 35.02 -14.22
CA ASP A 439 31.00 35.67 -13.11
C ASP A 439 30.07 35.85 -11.89
N ASP A 440 28.83 36.31 -12.09
CA ASP A 440 27.86 36.52 -11.00
C ASP A 440 27.34 35.20 -10.41
N VAL A 441 27.15 34.19 -11.26
CA VAL A 441 26.83 32.83 -10.82
C VAL A 441 27.96 32.26 -9.94
N ALA A 442 29.22 32.51 -10.28
CA ALA A 442 30.36 32.12 -9.47
C ALA A 442 30.47 32.94 -8.17
N ASP A 443 30.25 34.26 -8.23
CA ASP A 443 30.29 35.17 -7.08
C ASP A 443 29.17 34.90 -6.06
N ALA A 444 28.05 34.32 -6.51
CA ALA A 444 27.00 33.84 -5.62
C ALA A 444 27.47 32.77 -4.63
N GLY A 445 28.58 32.08 -4.92
CA GLY A 445 29.22 31.14 -3.99
C GLY A 445 28.33 29.97 -3.57
N LEU A 446 27.36 29.61 -4.42
CA LEU A 446 26.39 28.55 -4.17
C LEU A 446 27.12 27.19 -4.07
N THR A 447 26.63 26.31 -3.20
CA THR A 447 27.07 24.91 -3.07
C THR A 447 25.86 23.96 -3.06
N ASP A 448 26.08 22.64 -3.04
CA ASP A 448 25.02 21.63 -2.91
C ASP A 448 24.07 21.89 -1.72
N ALA A 449 24.59 22.49 -0.63
CA ALA A 449 23.79 22.77 0.57
C ALA A 449 22.76 23.88 0.38
N GLN A 450 22.82 24.66 -0.71
CA GLN A 450 21.91 25.77 -1.00
C GLN A 450 20.94 25.49 -2.14
N LEU A 451 20.88 24.25 -2.65
CA LEU A 451 19.83 23.83 -3.57
C LEU A 451 18.47 23.90 -2.86
N ASP A 452 17.53 24.66 -3.42
CA ASP A 452 16.20 24.86 -2.83
C ASP A 452 15.14 25.09 -3.91
N ALA A 453 14.14 24.21 -3.96
CA ALA A 453 12.96 24.34 -4.83
C ALA A 453 11.69 24.69 -4.05
N THR A 454 11.81 25.21 -2.83
CA THR A 454 10.66 25.69 -2.06
C THR A 454 9.82 26.66 -2.90
N GLY A 455 8.50 26.46 -2.89
CA GLY A 455 7.56 27.21 -3.71
C GLY A 455 7.28 26.62 -5.10
N TRP A 456 7.96 25.54 -5.51
CA TRP A 456 7.71 24.83 -6.77
C TRP A 456 7.03 23.47 -6.54
N THR A 457 6.11 23.11 -7.44
CA THR A 457 5.29 21.89 -7.40
C THR A 457 5.62 20.99 -8.59
N ASP A 458 5.88 19.71 -8.35
CA ASP A 458 5.94 18.67 -9.40
C ASP A 458 4.53 18.25 -9.80
N GLY A 459 4.06 18.72 -10.95
CA GLY A 459 2.77 18.37 -11.56
C GLY A 459 2.83 17.20 -12.55
N SER A 460 3.99 16.56 -12.68
CA SER A 460 4.21 15.49 -13.66
C SER A 460 3.34 14.25 -13.40
N ASN A 461 2.85 13.60 -14.46
CA ASN A 461 2.12 12.32 -14.40
C ASN A 461 2.87 11.15 -15.07
N ALA A 462 4.09 11.42 -15.55
CA ALA A 462 4.90 10.43 -16.23
C ALA A 462 5.30 9.24 -15.35
N SER A 463 5.26 8.04 -15.94
CA SER A 463 5.73 6.80 -15.29
C SER A 463 7.26 6.81 -15.13
N ASN A 464 7.76 6.36 -13.98
CA ASN A 464 9.19 6.33 -13.65
C ASN A 464 9.89 7.69 -13.78
N ARG A 465 9.17 8.78 -13.49
CA ARG A 465 9.76 10.12 -13.46
C ARG A 465 10.72 10.29 -12.29
N GLN A 466 11.70 11.17 -12.46
CA GLN A 466 12.58 11.66 -11.42
C GLN A 466 12.66 13.19 -11.51
N THR A 467 12.53 13.83 -10.37
CA THR A 467 12.54 15.28 -10.22
C THR A 467 13.40 15.65 -9.02
N PHE A 468 14.43 16.46 -9.21
CA PHE A 468 15.26 16.95 -8.11
C PHE A 468 16.02 18.20 -8.53
N THR A 469 16.39 19.00 -7.53
CA THR A 469 17.34 20.10 -7.68
C THR A 469 18.75 19.55 -7.81
N TYR A 470 19.55 20.12 -8.71
CA TYR A 470 20.89 19.63 -8.98
C TYR A 470 21.81 20.76 -9.48
N TRP A 471 23.10 20.47 -9.52
CA TRP A 471 24.13 21.33 -10.11
C TRP A 471 24.45 20.94 -11.55
N ALA A 472 24.14 21.84 -12.49
CA ALA A 472 24.42 21.70 -13.91
C ALA A 472 25.30 22.83 -14.41
N ALA A 473 26.54 22.52 -14.82
CA ALA A 473 27.47 23.43 -15.49
C ALA A 473 27.52 24.77 -14.77
N ASP A 474 27.94 24.68 -13.51
CA ASP A 474 28.12 25.79 -12.60
C ASP A 474 26.82 26.54 -12.22
N ARG A 475 25.64 26.01 -12.54
CA ARG A 475 24.34 26.58 -12.14
C ARG A 475 23.54 25.62 -11.26
N THR A 476 22.77 26.17 -10.34
CA THR A 476 21.67 25.46 -9.69
C THR A 476 20.50 25.35 -10.67
N ALA A 477 19.88 24.18 -10.73
CA ALA A 477 18.82 23.89 -11.69
C ALA A 477 17.85 22.83 -11.15
N TYR A 478 16.68 22.75 -11.78
CA TYR A 478 15.72 21.69 -11.55
C TYR A 478 15.72 20.73 -12.73
N GLN A 479 15.92 19.45 -12.47
CA GLN A 479 15.90 18.41 -13.49
C GLN A 479 14.53 17.72 -13.55
N LEU A 480 13.97 17.60 -14.75
CA LEU A 480 12.84 16.72 -15.05
C LEU A 480 13.29 15.59 -15.98
N TRP A 481 13.05 14.35 -15.56
CA TRP A 481 13.48 13.17 -16.31
C TRP A 481 12.43 12.04 -16.26
N ALA A 482 12.13 11.42 -17.41
CA ALA A 482 11.45 10.13 -17.51
C ALA A 482 12.27 9.11 -18.33
N ASN A 483 12.14 7.81 -18.04
CA ASN A 483 12.91 6.76 -18.73
C ASN A 483 12.50 6.56 -20.21
N SER A 484 13.13 5.64 -20.93
CA SER A 484 12.90 5.39 -22.36
C SER A 484 11.45 4.99 -22.73
N ALA A 485 10.60 4.71 -21.75
CA ALA A 485 9.16 4.49 -21.91
C ALA A 485 8.32 5.70 -21.46
N PHE A 486 8.84 6.93 -21.65
CA PHE A 486 8.15 8.17 -21.31
C PHE A 486 6.76 8.21 -21.96
N THR A 487 5.76 8.14 -21.09
CA THR A 487 4.33 8.28 -21.38
C THR A 487 3.77 9.31 -20.42
N GLY A 488 2.87 10.18 -20.88
CA GLY A 488 2.31 11.26 -20.07
C GLY A 488 3.07 12.58 -20.20
N THR A 489 3.15 13.31 -19.09
CA THR A 489 3.70 14.67 -19.02
C THR A 489 4.69 14.83 -17.86
N LEU A 490 5.73 15.61 -18.11
CA LEU A 490 6.62 16.20 -17.11
C LEU A 490 6.21 17.66 -16.94
N ASP A 491 6.11 18.13 -15.70
CA ASP A 491 5.65 19.47 -15.36
C ASP A 491 6.18 19.89 -13.98
N VAL A 492 6.79 21.06 -13.91
CA VAL A 492 7.11 21.75 -12.66
C VAL A 492 6.65 23.20 -12.74
N HIS A 493 5.96 23.66 -11.71
CA HIS A 493 5.33 24.98 -11.72
C HIS A 493 5.28 25.66 -10.37
N GLN A 494 5.07 26.96 -10.40
CA GLN A 494 4.84 27.80 -9.25
C GLN A 494 3.56 28.62 -9.45
N GLU A 495 2.73 28.63 -8.42
CA GLU A 495 1.52 29.45 -8.33
C GLU A 495 1.87 30.79 -7.66
N LEU A 496 1.74 31.88 -8.40
CA LEU A 496 1.96 33.24 -7.91
C LEU A 496 0.63 33.87 -7.51
N THR A 497 0.60 34.52 -6.34
CA THR A 497 -0.57 35.23 -5.84
C THR A 497 -0.20 36.62 -5.33
N GLY A 498 -1.15 37.57 -5.38
CA GLY A 498 -0.92 38.94 -4.94
C GLY A 498 -0.08 39.78 -5.91
N ILE A 499 0.10 39.32 -7.15
CA ILE A 499 0.82 40.09 -8.18
C ILE A 499 -0.05 41.22 -8.76
N PRO A 500 0.54 42.29 -9.33
CA PRO A 500 -0.23 43.33 -10.00
C PRO A 500 -1.10 42.79 -11.16
N ASN A 501 -2.25 43.44 -11.39
CA ASN A 501 -3.05 43.16 -12.58
C ASN A 501 -2.41 43.82 -13.81
N GLY A 502 -2.30 43.09 -14.91
CA GLY A 502 -1.78 43.62 -16.17
C GLY A 502 -1.25 42.51 -17.08
N ILE A 503 -0.27 42.83 -17.92
CA ILE A 503 0.19 41.94 -18.99
C ILE A 503 1.56 41.36 -18.67
N TYR A 504 1.69 40.04 -18.80
CA TYR A 504 2.87 39.29 -18.41
C TYR A 504 3.39 38.36 -19.52
N SER A 505 4.71 38.17 -19.56
CA SER A 505 5.37 37.08 -20.28
C SER A 505 6.40 36.40 -19.37
N LEU A 506 6.89 35.23 -19.78
CA LEU A 506 7.87 34.46 -19.03
C LEU A 506 9.09 34.14 -19.88
N GLU A 507 10.26 34.15 -19.24
CA GLU A 507 11.52 33.66 -19.80
C GLU A 507 12.15 32.68 -18.79
N ALA A 508 12.86 31.65 -19.27
CA ALA A 508 13.71 30.81 -18.42
C ALA A 508 14.82 30.16 -19.26
N ASP A 509 15.87 29.68 -18.60
CA ASP A 509 16.96 28.96 -19.26
C ASP A 509 16.73 27.46 -19.20
N LEU A 510 16.71 26.80 -20.35
CA LEU A 510 16.55 25.35 -20.48
C LEU A 510 17.76 24.70 -21.15
N VAL A 511 18.01 23.43 -20.82
CA VAL A 511 19.00 22.58 -21.51
C VAL A 511 18.50 21.13 -21.57
N CYS A 512 18.74 20.45 -22.70
CA CYS A 512 18.40 19.04 -22.90
C CYS A 512 19.47 18.32 -23.75
N ASN A 513 19.27 17.05 -24.09
CA ASN A 513 20.21 16.30 -24.94
C ASN A 513 20.03 16.66 -26.43
N GLU A 514 21.10 16.61 -27.25
CA GLU A 514 21.15 17.03 -28.67
C GLU A 514 20.03 16.43 -29.53
N GLN A 515 19.64 15.18 -29.24
CA GLN A 515 18.59 14.45 -29.97
C GLN A 515 17.26 14.36 -29.20
N ALA A 516 17.17 14.98 -28.02
CA ALA A 516 16.00 14.94 -27.15
C ALA A 516 15.14 16.22 -27.21
N VAL A 517 15.52 17.22 -28.02
CA VAL A 517 14.65 18.38 -28.29
C VAL A 517 13.37 17.90 -28.97
N GLY A 518 12.26 18.16 -28.31
CA GLY A 518 10.92 17.90 -28.80
C GLY A 518 10.02 19.04 -28.35
N ASP A 519 9.16 18.77 -27.38
CA ASP A 519 8.17 19.72 -26.91
C ASP A 519 8.50 20.37 -25.55
N GLN A 520 9.76 20.34 -25.11
CA GLN A 520 10.16 21.03 -23.89
C GLN A 520 9.87 22.52 -24.02
N HIS A 521 9.13 23.05 -23.06
CA HIS A 521 8.67 24.43 -23.10
C HIS A 521 8.55 25.02 -21.70
N ILE A 522 8.59 26.34 -21.64
CA ILE A 522 8.06 27.11 -20.51
C ILE A 522 6.64 27.52 -20.81
N TYR A 523 5.86 27.77 -19.77
CA TYR A 523 4.51 28.28 -19.90
C TYR A 523 4.17 29.29 -18.80
N ILE A 524 3.21 30.14 -19.14
CA ILE A 524 2.59 31.12 -18.26
C ILE A 524 1.08 31.04 -18.46
N SER A 525 0.33 30.89 -17.37
CA SER A 525 -1.13 30.72 -17.40
C SER A 525 -1.78 31.67 -16.40
N SER A 526 -2.83 32.35 -16.86
CA SER A 526 -3.70 33.22 -16.08
C SER A 526 -5.13 32.67 -16.15
N SER A 527 -6.05 33.25 -15.37
CA SER A 527 -7.46 32.87 -15.45
C SER A 527 -8.10 33.13 -16.83
N LEU A 528 -7.49 33.98 -17.68
CA LEU A 528 -8.00 34.33 -19.01
C LEU A 528 -7.25 33.66 -20.16
N GLN A 529 -5.93 33.54 -20.06
CA GLN A 529 -5.06 33.22 -21.18
C GLN A 529 -3.90 32.33 -20.75
N ASP A 530 -3.41 31.56 -21.73
CA ASP A 530 -2.25 30.67 -21.61
C ASP A 530 -1.26 31.08 -22.71
N ALA A 531 0.04 31.10 -22.40
CA ALA A 531 1.10 31.30 -23.40
C ALA A 531 2.27 30.35 -23.11
N GLU A 532 2.89 29.85 -24.17
CA GLU A 532 3.96 28.86 -24.12
C GLU A 532 5.16 29.34 -24.94
N GLY A 533 6.36 28.91 -24.55
CA GLY A 533 7.61 29.15 -25.25
C GLY A 533 8.38 27.85 -25.35
N TYR A 534 8.70 27.41 -26.58
CA TYR A 534 9.34 26.12 -26.82
C TYR A 534 10.85 26.29 -27.02
N MET A 535 11.62 25.31 -26.57
CA MET A 535 13.03 25.20 -26.97
C MET A 535 13.15 25.09 -28.48
N THR A 536 14.13 25.78 -29.06
CA THR A 536 14.36 25.83 -30.51
C THR A 536 15.71 25.23 -30.91
N GLU A 537 16.70 25.22 -30.01
CA GLU A 537 18.03 24.70 -30.27
C GLU A 537 18.51 23.80 -29.12
N ALA A 538 19.18 22.69 -29.45
CA ALA A 538 19.74 21.84 -28.41
C ALA A 538 21.03 22.44 -27.87
N GLY A 539 21.01 22.85 -26.60
CA GLY A 539 22.23 22.94 -25.81
C GLY A 539 22.88 21.56 -25.70
N SER A 540 23.79 21.20 -26.62
CA SER A 540 24.29 19.84 -26.73
C SER A 540 25.08 19.40 -25.50
N VAL A 541 24.52 18.48 -24.71
CA VAL A 541 25.25 17.79 -23.64
C VAL A 541 25.60 16.35 -24.05
N ILE A 542 26.85 16.12 -24.46
CA ILE A 542 27.36 14.77 -24.74
C ILE A 542 27.67 14.06 -23.40
N GLY A 543 27.02 12.93 -23.11
CA GLY A 543 27.39 12.07 -21.96
C GLY A 543 26.35 11.90 -20.83
N TRP A 544 25.07 12.23 -21.07
CA TRP A 544 23.95 12.14 -20.11
C TRP A 544 23.80 10.84 -19.28
N MET A 545 24.48 9.74 -19.62
CA MET A 545 24.34 8.44 -18.96
C MET A 545 25.27 8.19 -17.77
N SER A 546 26.32 8.99 -17.55
CA SER A 546 27.34 8.68 -16.54
C SER A 546 27.16 9.39 -15.19
N GLY A 547 26.10 10.17 -15.00
CA GLY A 547 25.89 10.94 -13.75
C GLY A 547 26.94 12.04 -13.54
N THR A 548 27.62 12.47 -14.60
CA THR A 548 28.60 13.57 -14.56
C THR A 548 28.36 14.43 -15.79
N MET A 549 28.00 15.69 -15.57
CA MET A 549 27.76 16.64 -16.66
C MET A 549 29.11 17.19 -17.16
N PRO A 550 29.25 17.48 -18.47
CA PRO A 550 30.33 18.31 -18.97
C PRO A 550 30.38 19.64 -18.22
N ALA A 551 31.59 20.14 -17.97
CA ALA A 551 31.80 21.44 -17.32
C ALA A 551 31.29 22.63 -18.17
N GLU A 552 31.14 22.44 -19.48
CA GLU A 552 30.65 23.45 -20.42
C GLU A 552 29.41 22.91 -21.15
N VAL A 553 28.26 23.59 -20.98
CA VAL A 553 27.03 23.36 -21.75
C VAL A 553 26.44 24.71 -22.16
N GLU A 554 25.80 24.75 -23.33
CA GLU A 554 25.06 25.92 -23.79
C GLU A 554 23.62 25.84 -23.27
N TRP A 555 23.18 26.85 -22.53
CA TRP A 555 21.80 27.00 -22.08
C TRP A 555 21.01 27.84 -23.10
N GLU A 556 19.78 27.44 -23.42
CA GLU A 556 18.87 28.23 -24.25
C GLU A 556 17.95 29.07 -23.36
N THR A 557 17.97 30.39 -23.51
CA THR A 557 16.94 31.26 -22.91
C THR A 557 15.67 31.18 -23.75
N VAL A 558 14.69 30.43 -23.23
CA VAL A 558 13.38 30.26 -23.85
C VAL A 558 12.45 31.39 -23.39
N LYS A 559 11.61 31.89 -24.30
CA LYS A 559 10.63 32.96 -24.02
C LYS A 559 9.25 32.53 -24.48
N THR A 560 8.21 32.88 -23.74
CA THR A 560 6.83 32.65 -24.18
C THR A 560 6.55 33.43 -25.46
N ALA A 561 5.93 32.78 -26.45
CA ALA A 561 5.65 33.38 -27.76
C ALA A 561 4.61 34.52 -27.71
N GLY A 562 3.91 34.65 -26.60
CA GLY A 562 2.94 35.71 -26.35
C GLY A 562 2.88 36.11 -24.88
N THR A 563 1.93 36.98 -24.58
CA THR A 563 1.66 37.50 -23.24
C THR A 563 0.30 37.03 -22.73
N VAL A 564 0.11 37.04 -21.41
CA VAL A 564 -1.17 36.77 -20.76
C VAL A 564 -1.62 37.96 -19.91
N ILE A 565 -2.94 38.11 -19.75
CA ILE A 565 -3.56 39.17 -18.94
C ILE A 565 -4.00 38.60 -17.58
N VAL A 566 -3.53 39.22 -16.51
CA VAL A 566 -3.90 38.94 -15.11
C VAL A 566 -4.93 39.97 -14.63
N VAL A 567 -6.02 39.49 -14.05
CA VAL A 567 -7.14 40.34 -13.55
C VAL A 567 -7.52 40.08 -12.09
N ASP A 568 -6.97 39.03 -11.49
CA ASP A 568 -7.28 38.49 -10.16
C ASP A 568 -6.03 38.39 -9.26
N GLY A 569 -4.90 38.95 -9.72
CA GLY A 569 -3.61 38.86 -9.05
C GLY A 569 -3.06 37.43 -8.93
N LYS A 570 -3.47 36.50 -9.81
CA LYS A 570 -3.02 35.11 -9.83
C LYS A 570 -2.39 34.74 -11.17
N LEU A 571 -1.33 33.92 -11.11
CA LEU A 571 -0.61 33.46 -12.29
C LEU A 571 0.11 32.14 -11.99
N THR A 572 0.05 31.18 -12.90
CA THR A 572 0.89 29.98 -12.86
C THR A 572 2.04 30.15 -13.85
N ILE A 573 3.25 29.85 -13.42
CA ILE A 573 4.44 29.78 -14.29
C ILE A 573 5.08 28.41 -14.17
N GLY A 574 5.68 27.90 -15.23
CA GLY A 574 6.31 26.59 -15.16
C GLY A 574 7.08 26.20 -16.41
N ALA A 575 7.58 24.98 -16.39
CA ALA A 575 8.12 24.31 -17.56
C ALA A 575 7.64 22.86 -17.63
N ALA A 576 7.40 22.39 -18.85
CA ALA A 576 6.79 21.10 -19.10
C ALA A 576 7.30 20.45 -20.39
N SER A 577 7.01 19.16 -20.52
CA SER A 577 7.19 18.35 -21.74
C SER A 577 6.19 17.20 -21.75
N THR A 578 5.79 16.75 -22.94
CA THR A 578 4.94 15.58 -23.14
C THR A 578 5.69 14.49 -23.88
N SER A 579 5.13 13.28 -23.91
CA SER A 579 5.71 12.16 -24.66
C SER A 579 5.72 12.34 -26.19
N ARG A 580 5.14 13.41 -26.73
CA ARG A 580 5.06 13.65 -28.18
C ARG A 580 6.30 14.36 -28.68
N TRP A 581 6.72 14.03 -29.90
CA TRP A 581 7.76 14.80 -30.58
C TRP A 581 7.10 15.98 -31.30
N ARG A 582 7.63 17.18 -31.07
CA ARG A 582 7.29 18.39 -31.80
C ARG A 582 8.46 18.74 -32.70
N ASP A 583 8.20 18.82 -33.99
CA ASP A 583 9.21 19.22 -34.97
C ASP A 583 9.66 20.67 -34.70
N PRO A 584 10.96 20.92 -34.41
CA PRO A 584 11.45 22.28 -34.16
C PRO A 584 11.31 23.22 -35.36
N GLU A 585 11.35 22.71 -36.60
CA GLU A 585 11.28 23.52 -37.83
C GLU A 585 9.84 23.85 -38.22
N THR A 586 8.92 22.89 -38.09
CA THR A 586 7.52 23.04 -38.55
C THR A 586 6.54 23.35 -37.42
N GLY A 587 6.89 23.00 -36.18
CA GLY A 587 6.04 23.13 -35.00
C GLY A 587 4.89 22.13 -34.93
N GLU A 588 4.83 21.17 -35.85
CA GLU A 588 3.83 20.11 -35.88
C GLU A 588 4.21 18.97 -34.92
N TYR A 589 3.21 18.35 -34.31
CA TYR A 589 3.41 17.13 -33.52
C TYR A 589 3.38 15.92 -34.44
N ASN A 590 4.36 15.03 -34.30
CA ASN A 590 4.39 13.76 -35.02
C ASN A 590 4.28 12.58 -34.04
N ASP A 591 3.43 11.62 -34.39
CA ASP A 591 3.28 10.36 -33.66
C ASP A 591 4.41 9.37 -34.01
N GLU A 592 5.02 9.51 -35.20
CA GLU A 592 6.19 8.73 -35.64
C GLU A 592 7.50 9.48 -35.28
N MET A 593 8.24 8.94 -34.31
CA MET A 593 9.54 9.48 -33.93
C MET A 593 10.64 9.11 -34.93
N PRO A 594 11.65 9.99 -35.13
CA PRO A 594 12.91 9.59 -35.75
C PRO A 594 13.58 8.46 -34.93
N ASP A 595 14.26 7.53 -35.62
CA ASP A 595 14.94 6.37 -35.03
C ASP A 595 16.04 6.82 -34.04
N MET A 596 15.73 6.80 -32.74
CA MET A 596 16.63 7.19 -31.66
C MET A 596 17.50 6.01 -31.24
N SER A 597 18.81 6.23 -31.11
CA SER A 597 19.76 5.20 -30.73
C SER A 597 19.60 4.83 -29.24
N SER A 598 19.99 3.61 -28.86
CA SER A 598 19.79 3.08 -27.51
C SER A 598 20.52 3.93 -26.46
N GLY A 599 19.82 4.87 -25.84
CA GLY A 599 20.45 5.80 -24.90
C GLY A 599 19.80 7.16 -24.73
N GLU A 600 19.15 7.66 -25.77
CA GLU A 600 18.52 8.99 -25.76
C GLU A 600 17.17 8.96 -25.02
N ARG A 601 16.98 9.89 -24.09
CA ARG A 601 15.84 9.91 -23.15
C ARG A 601 14.88 11.03 -23.53
N ARG A 602 13.66 10.65 -23.90
CA ARG A 602 12.57 11.53 -24.36
C ARG A 602 12.22 12.56 -23.29
N GLY A 603 11.89 13.79 -23.71
CA GLY A 603 11.25 14.79 -22.84
C GLY A 603 12.06 15.28 -21.65
N SER A 604 13.34 14.89 -21.52
CA SER A 604 14.14 15.16 -20.33
C SER A 604 14.93 16.46 -20.48
N PHE A 605 14.80 17.35 -19.50
CA PHE A 605 15.44 18.67 -19.54
C PHE A 605 15.67 19.22 -18.14
N TRP A 606 16.50 20.25 -18.10
CA TRP A 606 16.82 21.00 -16.91
C TRP A 606 16.42 22.44 -17.15
N MET A 607 16.12 23.13 -16.06
CA MET A 607 15.66 24.52 -16.11
C MET A 607 16.22 25.33 -14.95
N THR A 608 16.40 26.62 -15.16
CA THR A 608 16.79 27.59 -14.13
C THR A 608 16.47 29.01 -14.60
N ASN A 609 16.75 30.00 -13.75
CA ASN A 609 16.68 31.43 -14.08
C ASN A 609 15.33 31.88 -14.66
N PHE A 610 14.23 31.58 -13.96
CA PHE A 610 12.91 32.07 -14.36
C PHE A 610 12.80 33.59 -14.17
N VAL A 611 12.36 34.30 -15.21
CA VAL A 611 12.20 35.76 -15.24
C VAL A 611 10.79 36.11 -15.67
N LEU A 612 10.02 36.67 -14.73
CA LEU A 612 8.69 37.22 -15.03
C LEU A 612 8.83 38.64 -15.60
N ARG A 613 8.21 38.89 -16.75
CA ARG A 613 8.24 40.20 -17.44
C ARG A 613 6.87 40.86 -17.34
N TYR A 614 6.83 42.08 -16.81
CA TYR A 614 5.61 42.88 -16.70
C TYR A 614 5.57 44.00 -17.74
N HIS A 615 4.58 43.97 -18.63
CA HIS A 615 4.43 44.89 -19.75
C HIS A 615 3.50 46.09 -19.45
N GLY A 616 3.12 46.29 -18.19
CA GLY A 616 2.20 47.33 -17.76
C GLY A 616 0.73 46.89 -17.73
N GLU A 617 -0.14 47.81 -17.32
CA GLU A 617 -1.57 47.55 -17.14
C GLU A 617 -2.25 47.09 -18.44
N ALA A 618 -3.28 46.26 -18.32
CA ALA A 618 -4.18 45.93 -19.42
C ALA A 618 -5.29 46.97 -19.49
N THR A 619 -5.60 47.43 -20.70
CA THR A 619 -6.75 48.31 -20.96
C THR A 619 -8.07 47.54 -20.75
N ALA A 620 -9.15 48.28 -20.52
CA ALA A 620 -10.49 47.68 -20.36
C ALA A 620 -10.92 46.89 -21.61
N ASP A 621 -10.52 47.33 -22.80
CA ASP A 621 -10.82 46.67 -24.07
C ASP A 621 -10.00 45.36 -24.21
N GLU A 622 -8.70 45.35 -23.87
CA GLU A 622 -7.88 44.13 -23.85
C GLU A 622 -8.45 43.07 -22.88
N ILE A 623 -8.91 43.49 -21.70
CA ILE A 623 -9.55 42.58 -20.73
C ILE A 623 -10.87 42.03 -21.28
N ALA A 624 -11.68 42.88 -21.92
CA ALA A 624 -12.96 42.46 -22.49
C ALA A 624 -12.75 41.46 -23.65
N ASP A 625 -11.77 41.72 -24.52
CA ASP A 625 -11.40 40.85 -25.63
C ASP A 625 -10.86 39.50 -25.13
N ALA A 626 -10.02 39.49 -24.09
CA ALA A 626 -9.51 38.26 -23.48
C ALA A 626 -10.63 37.42 -22.84
N LYS A 627 -11.59 38.06 -22.15
CA LYS A 627 -12.80 37.39 -21.63
C LYS A 627 -13.65 36.79 -22.74
N GLN A 628 -13.86 37.54 -23.82
CA GLN A 628 -14.60 37.07 -24.98
C GLN A 628 -13.90 35.89 -25.66
N ALA A 629 -12.58 35.95 -25.83
CA ALA A 629 -11.78 34.86 -26.38
C ALA A 629 -11.86 33.60 -25.50
N ARG A 630 -11.79 33.73 -24.18
CA ARG A 630 -11.92 32.62 -23.23
C ARG A 630 -13.31 31.98 -23.28
N TRP A 631 -14.36 32.81 -23.37
CA TRP A 631 -15.73 32.33 -23.57
C TRP A 631 -15.91 31.60 -24.91
N MET A 632 -15.33 32.12 -26.00
CA MET A 632 -15.34 31.42 -27.30
C MET A 632 -14.59 30.09 -27.25
N LYS A 633 -13.44 30.02 -26.57
CA LYS A 633 -12.69 28.77 -26.35
C LYS A 633 -13.57 27.71 -25.68
N ALA A 634 -14.30 28.09 -24.63
CA ALA A 634 -15.23 27.18 -23.95
C ALA A 634 -16.34 26.66 -24.90
N ASN A 635 -16.93 27.53 -25.71
CA ASN A 635 -17.95 27.11 -26.69
C ASN A 635 -17.36 26.17 -27.76
N THR A 636 -16.20 26.49 -28.32
CA THR A 636 -15.52 25.62 -29.30
C THR A 636 -15.21 24.26 -28.72
N MET A 637 -14.71 24.20 -27.48
CA MET A 637 -14.43 22.92 -26.81
C MET A 637 -15.72 22.14 -26.57
N MET A 638 -16.77 22.78 -26.06
CA MET A 638 -18.08 22.17 -25.89
C MET A 638 -18.65 21.61 -27.20
N ASP A 639 -18.51 22.35 -28.31
CA ASP A 639 -19.01 21.91 -29.61
C ASP A 639 -18.30 20.65 -30.10
N ALA A 640 -17.01 20.51 -29.83
CA ALA A 640 -16.22 19.32 -30.12
C ALA A 640 -16.55 18.13 -29.22
N MET A 641 -17.22 18.31 -28.08
CA MET A 641 -17.42 17.25 -27.10
C MET A 641 -18.26 16.08 -27.60
N HIS A 642 -17.80 14.85 -27.32
CA HIS A 642 -18.44 13.59 -27.75
C HIS A 642 -19.29 12.90 -26.68
N PHE A 643 -19.07 13.19 -25.39
CA PHE A 643 -19.87 12.64 -24.30
C PHE A 643 -21.01 13.60 -23.93
N ALA A 644 -22.26 13.21 -24.18
CA ALA A 644 -23.38 14.14 -24.13
C ALA A 644 -23.66 14.73 -22.72
N ALA A 645 -23.47 13.96 -21.64
CA ALA A 645 -23.67 14.48 -20.28
C ALA A 645 -22.57 15.47 -19.87
N ASP A 646 -21.32 15.18 -20.21
CA ASP A 646 -20.20 16.10 -19.98
C ASP A 646 -20.41 17.40 -20.79
N LYS A 647 -20.83 17.28 -22.06
CA LYS A 647 -21.15 18.42 -22.92
C LYS A 647 -22.24 19.30 -22.30
N ALA A 648 -23.29 18.70 -21.75
CA ALA A 648 -24.36 19.42 -21.06
C ALA A 648 -23.86 20.14 -19.79
N ALA A 649 -22.94 19.53 -19.04
CA ALA A 649 -22.33 20.16 -17.86
C ALA A 649 -21.46 21.39 -18.25
N VAL A 650 -20.70 21.29 -19.34
CA VAL A 650 -19.92 22.43 -19.86
C VAL A 650 -20.84 23.54 -20.38
N ALA A 651 -21.94 23.19 -21.06
CA ALA A 651 -22.96 24.15 -21.49
C ALA A 651 -23.56 24.91 -20.30
N ASP A 652 -23.82 24.23 -19.18
CA ASP A 652 -24.30 24.86 -17.94
C ASP A 652 -23.26 25.83 -17.35
N SER A 653 -21.98 25.47 -17.33
CA SER A 653 -20.89 26.39 -16.93
C SER A 653 -20.84 27.65 -17.79
N ILE A 654 -20.97 27.52 -19.12
CA ILE A 654 -21.01 28.66 -20.05
C ILE A 654 -22.23 29.55 -19.79
N ALA A 655 -23.40 28.94 -19.56
CA ALA A 655 -24.65 29.65 -19.28
C ALA A 655 -24.62 30.37 -17.91
N LYS A 656 -23.98 29.79 -16.91
CA LYS A 656 -23.74 30.40 -15.58
C LYS A 656 -22.84 31.62 -15.69
N TYR A 657 -21.70 31.50 -16.36
CA TYR A 657 -20.79 32.62 -16.62
C TYR A 657 -21.51 33.77 -17.36
N SER A 658 -22.30 33.44 -18.38
CA SER A 658 -23.07 34.43 -19.16
C SER A 658 -24.14 35.17 -18.34
N ARG A 659 -24.52 34.66 -17.16
CA ARG A 659 -25.43 35.29 -16.20
C ARG A 659 -24.73 36.13 -15.13
N GLY A 660 -23.40 36.25 -15.18
CA GLY A 660 -22.60 37.05 -14.26
C GLY A 660 -21.97 36.28 -13.10
N GLU A 661 -21.90 34.95 -13.17
CA GLU A 661 -21.04 34.16 -12.27
C GLU A 661 -19.55 34.35 -12.63
N ASP A 662 -18.65 34.05 -11.69
CA ASP A 662 -17.22 34.31 -11.85
C ASP A 662 -16.55 33.38 -12.88
N LEU A 663 -15.41 33.83 -13.40
CA LEU A 663 -14.56 33.19 -14.39
C LEU A 663 -14.13 31.77 -14.00
N ASP A 664 -14.03 31.48 -12.70
CA ASP A 664 -13.74 30.15 -12.17
C ASP A 664 -14.77 29.09 -12.64
N VAL A 665 -16.05 29.44 -12.76
CA VAL A 665 -17.11 28.53 -13.23
C VAL A 665 -16.90 28.15 -14.70
N LEU A 666 -16.47 29.13 -15.51
CA LEU A 666 -16.14 28.92 -16.92
C LEU A 666 -14.88 28.05 -17.06
N ASN A 667 -13.84 28.35 -16.28
CA ASN A 667 -12.57 27.61 -16.29
C ASN A 667 -12.75 26.15 -15.82
N ALA A 668 -13.63 25.88 -14.85
CA ALA A 668 -14.00 24.52 -14.47
C ALA A 668 -14.67 23.75 -15.62
N GLY A 669 -15.52 24.43 -16.42
CA GLY A 669 -16.11 23.86 -17.63
C GLY A 669 -15.06 23.53 -18.70
N ILE A 670 -14.12 24.44 -18.95
CA ILE A 670 -12.99 24.21 -19.88
C ILE A 670 -12.15 23.00 -19.44
N ALA A 671 -11.86 22.87 -18.14
CA ALA A 671 -11.10 21.74 -17.61
C ALA A 671 -11.83 20.40 -17.77
N LEU A 672 -13.16 20.37 -17.57
CA LEU A 672 -13.98 19.19 -17.84
C LEU A 672 -13.98 18.82 -19.33
N ALA A 673 -14.15 19.81 -20.21
CA ALA A 673 -14.12 19.59 -21.65
C ALA A 673 -12.79 18.97 -22.11
N LYS A 674 -11.65 19.47 -21.59
CA LYS A 674 -10.32 18.91 -21.89
C LYS A 674 -10.22 17.43 -21.49
N LYS A 675 -10.58 17.09 -20.25
CA LYS A 675 -10.54 15.69 -19.76
C LYS A 675 -11.43 14.76 -20.57
N SER A 676 -12.64 15.23 -20.91
CA SER A 676 -13.62 14.45 -21.66
C SER A 676 -13.12 14.13 -23.08
N GLU A 677 -12.55 15.14 -23.77
CA GLU A 677 -12.03 14.96 -25.12
C GLU A 677 -10.70 14.20 -25.17
N ASP A 678 -9.80 14.41 -24.21
CA ASP A 678 -8.57 13.61 -24.11
C ASP A 678 -8.91 12.12 -23.96
N LYS A 679 -9.94 11.79 -23.17
CA LYS A 679 -10.43 10.41 -23.02
C LYS A 679 -11.07 9.88 -24.30
N TYR A 680 -11.82 10.70 -25.03
CA TYR A 680 -12.39 10.31 -26.32
C TYR A 680 -11.29 9.97 -27.34
N VAL A 681 -10.26 10.81 -27.46
CA VAL A 681 -9.09 10.55 -28.31
C VAL A 681 -8.39 9.25 -27.89
N GLU A 682 -8.23 9.01 -26.59
CA GLU A 682 -7.60 7.79 -26.07
C GLU A 682 -8.34 6.52 -26.52
N ILE A 683 -9.67 6.48 -26.40
CA ILE A 683 -10.46 5.27 -26.70
C ILE A 683 -10.69 5.05 -28.20
N MET A 684 -10.55 6.11 -29.00
CA MET A 684 -10.63 6.09 -30.45
C MET A 684 -9.27 5.90 -31.13
N GLY A 685 -8.18 5.80 -30.36
CA GLY A 685 -6.84 5.54 -30.88
C GLY A 685 -6.66 4.12 -31.46
N GLU A 686 -5.68 3.96 -32.36
CA GLU A 686 -5.39 2.68 -33.01
C GLU A 686 -5.14 1.54 -31.99
N GLY A 687 -5.65 0.35 -32.30
CA GLY A 687 -5.52 -0.84 -31.43
C GLY A 687 -6.41 -0.82 -30.19
N LYS A 688 -7.25 0.20 -30.00
CA LYS A 688 -8.27 0.24 -28.95
C LYS A 688 -9.55 -0.46 -29.39
N THR A 689 -10.40 -0.79 -28.42
CA THR A 689 -11.56 -1.65 -28.63
C THR A 689 -12.52 -1.17 -29.71
N ILE A 690 -12.86 0.13 -29.74
CA ILE A 690 -13.80 0.67 -30.75
C ILE A 690 -13.18 0.56 -32.17
N PRO A 691 -11.98 1.11 -32.44
CA PRO A 691 -11.34 0.96 -33.75
C PRO A 691 -11.10 -0.48 -34.17
N THR A 692 -10.59 -1.35 -33.30
CA THR A 692 -10.33 -2.76 -33.66
C THR A 692 -11.60 -3.50 -34.10
N ILE A 693 -12.73 -3.25 -33.44
CA ILE A 693 -14.01 -3.85 -33.87
C ILE A 693 -14.51 -3.22 -35.18
N ALA A 694 -14.35 -1.90 -35.33
CA ALA A 694 -14.72 -1.19 -36.56
C ALA A 694 -13.93 -1.69 -37.78
N ASP A 695 -12.61 -1.80 -37.65
CA ASP A 695 -11.69 -2.26 -38.70
C ASP A 695 -11.99 -3.70 -39.11
N GLU A 696 -12.29 -4.58 -38.15
CA GLU A 696 -12.66 -5.97 -38.43
C GLU A 696 -13.98 -6.04 -39.21
N ILE A 697 -14.99 -5.25 -38.81
CA ILE A 697 -16.27 -5.14 -39.54
C ILE A 697 -16.07 -4.57 -40.95
N GLU A 698 -15.21 -3.57 -41.11
CA GLU A 698 -14.93 -2.96 -42.42
C GLU A 698 -14.15 -3.90 -43.35
N THR A 699 -13.16 -4.59 -42.81
CA THR A 699 -12.25 -5.48 -43.57
C THR A 699 -12.92 -6.79 -43.95
N SER A 700 -13.62 -7.43 -43.00
CA SER A 700 -14.19 -8.76 -43.15
C SER A 700 -15.69 -8.74 -43.49
N GLY A 701 -16.36 -7.58 -43.43
CA GLY A 701 -17.79 -7.46 -43.77
C GLY A 701 -18.68 -8.36 -42.90
N GLU A 702 -19.59 -9.11 -43.55
CA GLU A 702 -20.47 -10.07 -42.87
C GLU A 702 -19.71 -11.27 -42.26
N ASP A 703 -18.46 -11.51 -42.66
CA ASP A 703 -17.62 -12.58 -42.09
C ASP A 703 -16.92 -12.16 -40.79
N ALA A 704 -16.95 -10.86 -40.44
CA ALA A 704 -16.36 -10.33 -39.22
C ALA A 704 -16.97 -11.01 -37.99
N PHE A 705 -16.13 -11.56 -37.10
CA PHE A 705 -16.56 -12.32 -35.91
C PHE A 705 -17.40 -13.57 -36.22
N GLY A 706 -17.38 -14.10 -37.46
CA GLY A 706 -18.02 -15.35 -37.83
C GLY A 706 -19.55 -15.36 -37.64
N ALA A 707 -20.11 -16.47 -37.17
CA ALA A 707 -21.54 -16.62 -36.91
C ALA A 707 -22.08 -15.64 -35.85
N ALA A 708 -21.20 -15.07 -35.02
CA ALA A 708 -21.54 -14.07 -34.01
C ALA A 708 -21.61 -12.62 -34.56
N HIS A 709 -21.35 -12.39 -35.86
CA HIS A 709 -21.31 -11.07 -36.48
C HIS A 709 -22.41 -10.11 -36.01
N ASP A 710 -23.68 -10.50 -36.14
CA ASP A 710 -24.83 -9.67 -35.80
C ASP A 710 -24.84 -9.26 -34.31
N ILE A 711 -24.37 -10.13 -33.42
CA ILE A 711 -24.35 -9.92 -31.97
C ILE A 711 -23.31 -8.86 -31.62
N VAL A 712 -22.10 -9.00 -32.17
CA VAL A 712 -21.01 -8.04 -31.95
C VAL A 712 -21.33 -6.69 -32.61
N LEU A 713 -21.86 -6.70 -33.84
CA LEU A 713 -22.27 -5.48 -34.55
C LEU A 713 -23.35 -4.71 -33.78
N HIS A 714 -24.31 -5.41 -33.19
CA HIS A 714 -25.33 -4.79 -32.34
C HIS A 714 -24.71 -4.16 -31.09
N ALA A 715 -23.85 -4.89 -30.37
CA ALA A 715 -23.17 -4.38 -29.18
C ALA A 715 -22.29 -3.15 -29.48
N TYR A 716 -21.57 -3.18 -30.60
CA TYR A 716 -20.78 -2.07 -31.10
C TYR A 716 -21.67 -0.84 -31.36
N ARG A 717 -22.77 -0.99 -32.12
CA ARG A 717 -23.71 0.12 -32.39
C ARG A 717 -24.37 0.67 -31.13
N LYS A 718 -24.68 -0.18 -30.15
CA LYS A 718 -25.25 0.25 -28.87
C LYS A 718 -24.24 0.98 -28.01
N THR A 719 -22.97 0.57 -28.01
CA THR A 719 -21.87 1.31 -27.38
C THR A 719 -21.76 2.72 -27.96
N LEU A 720 -21.73 2.85 -29.30
CA LEU A 720 -21.67 4.17 -29.96
C LEU A 720 -22.90 5.01 -29.63
N SER A 721 -24.10 4.43 -29.71
CA SER A 721 -25.34 5.14 -29.35
C SER A 721 -25.40 5.54 -27.87
N TRP A 722 -24.76 4.79 -26.98
CA TRP A 722 -24.67 5.16 -25.57
C TRP A 722 -23.80 6.41 -25.38
N MET A 723 -22.70 6.56 -26.13
CA MET A 723 -21.83 7.75 -26.05
C MET A 723 -22.60 9.05 -26.37
N ASP A 724 -23.55 8.97 -27.30
CA ASP A 724 -24.48 10.06 -27.65
C ASP A 724 -25.63 10.25 -26.64
N GLY A 725 -25.75 9.39 -25.63
CA GLY A 725 -26.85 9.37 -24.68
C GLY A 725 -26.70 10.39 -23.54
N GLU A 726 -27.82 10.93 -23.04
CA GLU A 726 -27.87 12.02 -22.05
C GLU A 726 -27.14 11.76 -20.72
N THR A 727 -26.78 10.50 -20.42
CA THR A 727 -26.07 10.11 -19.20
C THR A 727 -24.61 9.77 -19.42
N ALA A 728 -24.09 9.82 -20.66
CA ALA A 728 -22.74 9.39 -20.98
C ALA A 728 -21.68 10.40 -20.54
N THR A 729 -20.70 9.91 -19.81
CA THR A 729 -19.56 10.68 -19.28
C THR A 729 -18.25 9.93 -19.55
N TYR A 730 -17.16 10.68 -19.64
CA TYR A 730 -15.81 10.13 -19.79
C TYR A 730 -15.44 9.16 -18.64
N ALA A 731 -15.98 9.38 -17.45
CA ALA A 731 -15.71 8.55 -16.27
C ALA A 731 -16.37 7.16 -16.32
N GLN A 732 -17.39 6.98 -17.17
CA GLN A 732 -18.14 5.73 -17.29
C GLN A 732 -17.72 4.89 -18.50
N VAL A 733 -17.03 5.48 -19.49
CA VAL A 733 -16.79 4.83 -20.78
C VAL A 733 -16.01 3.52 -20.67
N ASP A 734 -15.03 3.42 -19.79
CA ASP A 734 -14.24 2.20 -19.62
C ASP A 734 -15.10 1.01 -19.18
N SER A 735 -16.13 1.24 -18.36
CA SER A 735 -17.07 0.20 -17.95
C SER A 735 -17.92 -0.30 -19.13
N THR A 736 -18.37 0.62 -19.99
CA THR A 736 -19.12 0.29 -21.21
C THR A 736 -18.25 -0.45 -22.23
N LEU A 737 -16.98 -0.04 -22.40
CA LEU A 737 -16.02 -0.73 -23.26
C LEU A 737 -15.70 -2.15 -22.79
N ASN A 738 -15.67 -2.39 -21.47
CA ASN A 738 -15.50 -3.74 -20.94
C ASN A 738 -16.70 -4.65 -21.25
N VAL A 739 -17.92 -4.12 -21.26
CA VAL A 739 -19.10 -4.85 -21.74
C VAL A 739 -18.93 -5.21 -23.21
N LEU A 740 -18.55 -4.25 -24.07
CA LEU A 740 -18.31 -4.49 -25.50
C LEU A 740 -17.26 -5.58 -25.74
N LYS A 741 -16.13 -5.57 -25.00
CA LYS A 741 -15.11 -6.63 -25.06
C LYS A 741 -15.66 -8.01 -24.71
N GLY A 742 -16.58 -8.10 -23.74
CA GLY A 742 -17.25 -9.34 -23.39
C GLY A 742 -18.01 -9.95 -24.56
N TYR A 743 -18.67 -9.12 -25.38
CA TYR A 743 -19.35 -9.56 -26.59
C TYR A 743 -18.36 -9.96 -27.69
N SER A 744 -17.36 -9.12 -27.99
CA SER A 744 -16.45 -9.33 -29.12
C SER A 744 -15.44 -10.45 -28.91
N ASN A 745 -14.93 -10.62 -27.70
CA ASN A 745 -13.81 -11.52 -27.42
C ASN A 745 -14.27 -12.81 -26.75
N THR A 746 -15.18 -12.70 -25.77
CA THR A 746 -15.61 -13.86 -24.97
C THR A 746 -16.78 -14.58 -25.62
N TYR A 747 -17.90 -13.87 -25.83
CA TYR A 747 -19.13 -14.50 -26.35
C TYR A 747 -19.00 -14.92 -27.80
N ALA A 748 -18.42 -14.08 -28.67
CA ALA A 748 -18.24 -14.40 -30.08
C ALA A 748 -17.44 -15.70 -30.29
N THR A 749 -16.38 -15.91 -29.49
CA THR A 749 -15.58 -17.14 -29.52
C THR A 749 -16.43 -18.37 -29.21
N ALA A 750 -17.15 -18.37 -28.08
CA ALA A 750 -18.00 -19.49 -27.68
C ALA A 750 -19.16 -19.74 -28.67
N TYR A 751 -19.73 -18.67 -29.24
CA TYR A 751 -20.81 -18.79 -30.21
C TYR A 751 -20.33 -19.38 -31.55
N ASN A 752 -19.12 -19.00 -32.00
CA ASN A 752 -18.53 -19.59 -33.20
C ASN A 752 -18.14 -21.06 -33.00
N GLU A 753 -17.58 -21.41 -31.84
CA GLU A 753 -17.31 -22.81 -31.49
C GLU A 753 -18.60 -23.65 -31.53
N ALA A 754 -19.69 -23.16 -30.92
CA ALA A 754 -20.99 -23.82 -30.98
C ALA A 754 -21.55 -23.94 -32.40
N TYR A 755 -21.32 -22.93 -33.24
CA TYR A 755 -21.73 -22.96 -34.64
C TYR A 755 -20.96 -24.01 -35.45
N ASP A 756 -19.65 -24.12 -35.24
CA ASP A 756 -18.81 -25.10 -35.91
C ASP A 756 -19.22 -26.52 -35.51
N VAL A 757 -19.39 -26.79 -34.21
CA VAL A 757 -19.90 -28.08 -33.73
C VAL A 757 -21.27 -28.39 -34.31
N LEU A 758 -22.21 -27.45 -34.32
CA LEU A 758 -23.54 -27.64 -34.92
C LEU A 758 -23.46 -28.15 -36.37
N ASN A 759 -22.48 -27.66 -37.15
CA ASN A 759 -22.28 -28.06 -38.54
C ASN A 759 -21.67 -29.47 -38.67
N GLU A 760 -20.93 -29.94 -37.68
CA GLU A 760 -20.31 -31.27 -37.64
C GLU A 760 -21.25 -32.38 -37.13
N LEU A 761 -22.27 -32.04 -36.34
CA LEU A 761 -23.24 -33.02 -35.84
C LEU A 761 -23.98 -33.73 -37.00
N SER A 762 -24.40 -34.98 -36.77
CA SER A 762 -25.19 -35.79 -37.72
C SER A 762 -26.62 -36.05 -37.24
N SER A 763 -26.84 -36.03 -35.93
CA SER A 763 -28.13 -36.21 -35.25
C SER A 763 -29.03 -34.98 -35.45
N VAL A 764 -30.27 -35.23 -35.87
CA VAL A 764 -31.29 -34.18 -36.01
C VAL A 764 -31.64 -33.60 -34.64
N LYS A 765 -31.79 -34.44 -33.62
CA LYS A 765 -32.13 -34.01 -32.25
C LYS A 765 -31.01 -33.19 -31.61
N ALA A 766 -29.75 -33.59 -31.80
CA ALA A 766 -28.60 -32.83 -31.30
C ALA A 766 -28.53 -31.42 -31.93
N LYS A 767 -28.73 -31.34 -33.25
CA LYS A 767 -28.81 -30.06 -33.96
C LYS A 767 -29.95 -29.19 -33.46
N GLU A 768 -31.13 -29.75 -33.24
CA GLU A 768 -32.29 -29.02 -32.73
C GLU A 768 -31.99 -28.35 -31.37
N VAL A 769 -31.29 -29.04 -30.46
CA VAL A 769 -30.97 -28.50 -29.12
C VAL A 769 -30.00 -27.33 -29.17
N ILE A 770 -28.83 -27.51 -29.79
CA ILE A 770 -27.82 -26.45 -29.83
C ILE A 770 -28.31 -25.26 -30.68
N ASN A 771 -29.02 -25.53 -31.79
CA ASN A 771 -29.59 -24.47 -32.63
C ASN A 771 -30.68 -23.67 -31.90
N ALA A 772 -31.55 -24.34 -31.12
CA ALA A 772 -32.54 -23.65 -30.30
C ALA A 772 -31.88 -22.76 -29.24
N LYS A 773 -30.86 -23.29 -28.54
CA LYS A 773 -30.10 -22.54 -27.53
C LYS A 773 -29.43 -21.31 -28.13
N MET A 774 -28.72 -21.47 -29.25
CA MET A 774 -28.08 -20.35 -29.95
C MET A 774 -29.09 -19.29 -30.41
N ALA A 775 -30.26 -19.71 -30.91
CA ALA A 775 -31.33 -18.79 -31.31
C ALA A 775 -31.94 -18.01 -30.12
N ASP A 776 -32.16 -18.68 -28.99
CA ASP A 776 -32.67 -18.06 -27.76
C ASP A 776 -31.67 -17.03 -27.23
N GLN A 777 -30.38 -17.39 -27.12
CA GLN A 777 -29.36 -16.48 -26.63
C GLN A 777 -29.09 -15.32 -27.59
N LYS A 778 -29.09 -15.56 -28.91
CA LYS A 778 -29.01 -14.49 -29.92
C LYS A 778 -30.16 -13.48 -29.73
N THR A 779 -31.37 -13.95 -29.42
CA THR A 779 -32.50 -13.05 -29.13
C THR A 779 -32.26 -12.22 -27.86
N LEU A 780 -31.69 -12.80 -26.81
CA LEU A 780 -31.37 -12.11 -25.56
C LEU A 780 -30.26 -11.07 -25.70
N LEU A 781 -29.27 -11.31 -26.57
CA LEU A 781 -28.13 -10.42 -26.77
C LEU A 781 -28.40 -9.28 -27.75
N LEU A 782 -29.47 -9.40 -28.55
CA LEU A 782 -29.92 -8.36 -29.50
C LEU A 782 -30.96 -7.40 -28.91
N VAL A 783 -31.15 -7.40 -27.57
CA VAL A 783 -32.06 -6.47 -26.88
C VAL A 783 -31.47 -5.05 -26.82
N ASP A 784 -32.30 -4.07 -26.51
CA ASP A 784 -31.90 -2.65 -26.58
C ASP A 784 -30.84 -2.24 -25.56
N VAL A 785 -30.79 -2.89 -24.39
CA VAL A 785 -29.84 -2.63 -23.32
C VAL A 785 -28.83 -3.76 -23.27
N LEU A 786 -27.55 -3.46 -23.37
CA LEU A 786 -26.51 -4.47 -23.32
C LEU A 786 -26.50 -5.18 -21.95
N LEU A 787 -26.45 -6.51 -22.00
CA LEU A 787 -26.24 -7.34 -20.82
C LEU A 787 -24.87 -7.04 -20.21
N SER A 788 -24.80 -7.10 -18.89
CA SER A 788 -23.55 -6.94 -18.14
C SER A 788 -22.56 -8.07 -18.45
N THR A 789 -21.27 -7.86 -18.15
CA THR A 789 -20.24 -8.89 -18.32
C THR A 789 -20.59 -10.19 -17.58
N GLU A 790 -21.13 -10.11 -16.36
CA GLU A 790 -21.54 -11.30 -15.59
C GLU A 790 -22.67 -12.09 -16.26
N GLU A 791 -23.61 -11.41 -16.92
CA GLU A 791 -24.69 -12.06 -17.66
C GLU A 791 -24.17 -12.69 -18.95
N VAL A 792 -23.25 -12.03 -19.65
CA VAL A 792 -22.58 -12.60 -20.84
C VAL A 792 -21.83 -13.88 -20.47
N ASP A 793 -21.08 -13.88 -19.36
CA ASP A 793 -20.35 -15.07 -18.89
C ASP A 793 -21.29 -16.23 -18.55
N LYS A 794 -22.47 -15.94 -17.96
CA LYS A 794 -23.51 -16.96 -17.71
C LYS A 794 -24.05 -17.55 -19.00
N LEU A 795 -24.24 -16.74 -20.04
CA LEU A 795 -24.71 -17.22 -21.34
C LEU A 795 -23.65 -18.11 -22.02
N VAL A 796 -22.36 -17.75 -21.92
CA VAL A 796 -21.26 -18.61 -22.40
C VAL A 796 -21.29 -19.97 -21.70
N ALA A 797 -21.41 -20.00 -20.38
CA ALA A 797 -21.49 -21.25 -19.62
C ALA A 797 -22.71 -22.10 -20.03
N ASP A 798 -23.89 -21.48 -20.17
CA ASP A 798 -25.12 -22.16 -20.60
C ASP A 798 -25.03 -22.68 -22.05
N LEU A 799 -24.30 -21.99 -22.94
CA LEU A 799 -24.04 -22.43 -24.31
C LEU A 799 -23.10 -23.64 -24.34
N ASN A 800 -22.02 -23.61 -23.56
CA ASN A 800 -21.08 -24.72 -23.44
C ASN A 800 -21.73 -25.98 -22.85
N ASP A 801 -22.63 -25.82 -21.88
CA ASP A 801 -23.44 -26.93 -21.36
C ASP A 801 -24.34 -27.53 -22.45
N ALA A 802 -24.98 -26.69 -23.27
CA ALA A 802 -25.81 -27.15 -24.39
C ALA A 802 -25.00 -27.81 -25.52
N LEU A 803 -23.73 -27.42 -25.71
CA LEU A 803 -22.80 -28.05 -26.65
C LEU A 803 -22.52 -29.50 -26.23
N ALA A 804 -22.08 -29.69 -24.99
CA ALA A 804 -21.76 -31.01 -24.44
C ALA A 804 -22.98 -31.96 -24.48
N VAL A 805 -24.16 -31.39 -24.23
CA VAL A 805 -25.46 -32.05 -24.39
C VAL A 805 -25.68 -32.56 -25.83
N ALA A 806 -25.45 -31.71 -26.84
CA ALA A 806 -25.70 -32.03 -28.23
C ALA A 806 -24.72 -33.09 -28.76
N GLU A 807 -23.43 -32.99 -28.41
CA GLU A 807 -22.39 -33.96 -28.77
C GLU A 807 -22.68 -35.36 -28.21
N ALA A 808 -23.19 -35.44 -26.98
CA ALA A 808 -23.60 -36.70 -26.37
C ALA A 808 -24.77 -37.36 -27.13
N GLN A 809 -25.80 -36.57 -27.49
CA GLN A 809 -26.94 -37.07 -28.28
C GLN A 809 -26.51 -37.55 -29.66
N ASP A 810 -25.61 -36.82 -30.33
CA ASP A 810 -25.09 -37.20 -31.63
C ASP A 810 -24.28 -38.49 -31.58
N THR A 811 -23.44 -38.64 -30.57
CA THR A 811 -22.66 -39.86 -30.33
C THR A 811 -23.57 -41.08 -30.11
N TYR A 812 -24.63 -40.93 -29.31
CA TYR A 812 -25.59 -42.00 -29.10
C TYR A 812 -26.35 -42.38 -30.39
N GLU A 813 -26.85 -41.40 -31.14
CA GLU A 813 -27.62 -41.70 -32.35
C GLU A 813 -26.77 -42.32 -33.47
N LYS A 814 -25.47 -41.99 -33.52
CA LYS A 814 -24.50 -42.65 -34.41
C LYS A 814 -24.35 -44.15 -34.10
N ASN A 815 -24.51 -44.57 -32.84
CA ASN A 815 -24.40 -45.98 -32.44
C ASN A 815 -25.31 -46.34 -31.26
N LYS A 816 -26.59 -46.63 -31.54
CA LYS A 816 -27.59 -46.97 -30.52
C LYS A 816 -27.34 -48.31 -29.82
N ASP A 817 -26.53 -49.18 -30.43
CA ASP A 817 -26.13 -50.47 -29.87
C ASP A 817 -24.82 -50.36 -29.05
N ALA A 818 -24.32 -49.14 -28.81
CA ALA A 818 -23.16 -48.92 -27.98
C ALA A 818 -23.37 -49.52 -26.59
N THR A 819 -22.37 -50.28 -26.15
CA THR A 819 -22.28 -50.83 -24.79
C THR A 819 -21.31 -50.06 -23.92
N ASP A 820 -20.44 -49.23 -24.50
CA ASP A 820 -19.49 -48.39 -23.76
C ASP A 820 -20.02 -46.96 -23.63
N TYR A 821 -20.27 -46.55 -22.39
CA TYR A 821 -20.74 -45.23 -22.01
C TYR A 821 -19.69 -44.47 -21.20
N THR A 822 -18.41 -44.86 -21.29
CA THR A 822 -17.30 -44.20 -20.57
C THR A 822 -17.18 -42.71 -20.91
N ALA A 823 -17.49 -42.30 -22.13
CA ALA A 823 -17.50 -40.88 -22.54
C ALA A 823 -18.53 -40.02 -21.77
N TYR A 824 -19.46 -40.65 -21.03
CA TYR A 824 -20.46 -39.98 -20.20
C TYR A 824 -19.95 -39.77 -18.77
N ILE A 825 -18.67 -40.08 -18.51
CA ILE A 825 -17.96 -39.81 -17.27
C ILE A 825 -16.87 -38.77 -17.55
N LYS A 826 -16.85 -37.68 -16.79
CA LYS A 826 -15.69 -36.78 -16.77
C LYS A 826 -14.63 -37.41 -15.86
N ASN A 827 -13.50 -37.86 -16.40
CA ASN A 827 -12.34 -38.25 -15.60
C ASN A 827 -11.47 -37.02 -15.26
N ALA A 828 -10.43 -37.19 -14.45
CA ALA A 828 -9.53 -36.09 -14.11
C ALA A 828 -8.61 -35.75 -15.30
N ASP A 829 -8.85 -34.63 -15.98
CA ASP A 829 -8.04 -34.14 -17.11
C ASP A 829 -7.66 -32.64 -17.02
N SER A 830 -8.48 -31.82 -16.35
CA SER A 830 -8.25 -30.39 -16.06
C SER A 830 -7.63 -30.15 -14.67
N ALA A 831 -7.34 -28.89 -14.32
CA ALA A 831 -6.87 -28.54 -12.97
C ALA A 831 -8.01 -28.41 -11.94
N ASP A 832 -9.25 -28.68 -12.34
CA ASP A 832 -10.45 -28.53 -11.53
C ASP A 832 -11.20 -29.87 -11.38
N THR A 833 -12.29 -29.87 -10.61
CA THR A 833 -13.15 -31.05 -10.40
C THR A 833 -14.42 -30.97 -11.25
N ALA A 834 -14.36 -30.41 -12.47
CA ALA A 834 -15.53 -30.21 -13.31
C ALA A 834 -16.36 -31.50 -13.46
N GLY A 835 -17.66 -31.39 -13.22
CA GLY A 835 -18.60 -32.53 -13.28
C GLY A 835 -18.60 -33.45 -12.06
N TRP A 836 -17.84 -33.14 -11.00
CA TRP A 836 -17.86 -33.88 -9.73
C TRP A 836 -18.22 -32.98 -8.54
N ASN A 837 -18.97 -33.54 -7.60
CA ASN A 837 -19.31 -32.91 -6.34
C ASN A 837 -18.40 -33.42 -5.22
N VAL A 838 -17.66 -32.51 -4.58
CA VAL A 838 -16.76 -32.81 -3.44
C VAL A 838 -17.49 -32.46 -2.14
N ILE A 839 -17.94 -33.48 -1.41
CA ILE A 839 -18.84 -33.33 -0.25
C ILE A 839 -18.04 -33.10 1.06
N GLU A 840 -16.86 -33.72 1.20
CA GLU A 840 -15.96 -33.58 2.36
C GLU A 840 -14.50 -33.54 1.86
N LYS A 841 -13.66 -32.63 2.37
CA LYS A 841 -12.34 -32.34 1.80
C LYS A 841 -11.14 -32.76 2.68
N GLY A 842 -10.12 -33.35 2.02
CA GLY A 842 -8.70 -33.21 2.38
C GLY A 842 -8.03 -32.11 1.53
N ASP A 843 -6.70 -32.08 1.45
CA ASP A 843 -5.95 -31.17 0.57
C ASP A 843 -5.96 -31.69 -0.88
N GLY A 844 -6.41 -30.82 -1.81
CA GLY A 844 -6.25 -30.93 -3.27
C GLY A 844 -6.93 -32.14 -3.96
N PRO A 845 -8.12 -31.98 -4.59
CA PRO A 845 -8.87 -33.11 -5.18
C PRO A 845 -8.28 -33.68 -6.49
N ILE A 846 -7.26 -33.03 -7.08
CA ILE A 846 -6.62 -33.42 -8.35
C ILE A 846 -5.09 -33.37 -8.17
N LYS A 847 -4.38 -34.39 -8.68
CA LYS A 847 -2.92 -34.44 -8.74
C LYS A 847 -2.42 -34.98 -10.07
N GLU A 848 -1.13 -34.74 -10.34
CA GLU A 848 -0.39 -35.20 -11.52
C GLU A 848 0.90 -35.92 -11.09
N GLY A 849 1.47 -36.78 -11.95
CA GLY A 849 2.85 -37.28 -11.81
C GLY A 849 3.06 -38.54 -10.96
N GLN A 850 2.00 -39.16 -10.42
CA GLN A 850 2.07 -40.49 -9.79
C GLN A 850 1.06 -41.47 -10.38
N TYR A 851 0.74 -41.29 -11.65
CA TYR A 851 -0.14 -42.16 -12.42
C TYR A 851 0.58 -43.49 -12.76
N LEU A 852 -0.08 -44.39 -13.49
CA LEU A 852 0.47 -45.69 -13.91
C LEU A 852 1.75 -45.55 -14.74
N ASP A 853 1.86 -44.48 -15.52
CA ASP A 853 3.04 -44.11 -16.31
C ASP A 853 3.60 -42.72 -15.90
N ASP A 854 4.63 -42.24 -16.61
CA ASP A 854 5.25 -40.92 -16.41
C ASP A 854 4.62 -39.79 -17.27
N GLY A 855 3.44 -40.04 -17.87
CA GLY A 855 2.71 -39.03 -18.62
C GLY A 855 2.10 -37.94 -17.73
N ALA A 856 1.69 -36.81 -18.33
CA ALA A 856 1.02 -35.70 -17.65
C ALA A 856 -0.47 -36.02 -17.33
N HIS A 857 -0.74 -37.25 -16.89
CA HIS A 857 -2.07 -37.71 -16.53
C HIS A 857 -2.44 -37.20 -15.14
N LYS A 858 -3.67 -36.72 -15.04
CA LYS A 858 -4.25 -36.30 -13.77
C LYS A 858 -5.13 -37.40 -13.20
N TYR A 859 -5.25 -37.41 -11.88
CA TYR A 859 -6.10 -38.37 -11.14
C TYR A 859 -6.70 -37.68 -9.93
N PHE A 860 -7.82 -38.21 -9.43
CA PHE A 860 -8.40 -37.73 -8.18
C PHE A 860 -7.57 -38.20 -7.00
N ASP A 861 -7.20 -37.27 -6.13
CA ASP A 861 -6.44 -37.55 -4.92
C ASP A 861 -7.07 -36.82 -3.74
N SER A 862 -6.91 -37.36 -2.55
CA SER A 862 -7.18 -36.58 -1.35
C SER A 862 -6.21 -37.00 -0.27
N TYR A 863 -5.55 -36.02 0.35
CA TYR A 863 -4.58 -36.23 1.42
C TYR A 863 -4.95 -35.45 2.68
N LYS A 864 -4.61 -35.98 3.85
CA LYS A 864 -4.67 -35.27 5.13
C LYS A 864 -3.43 -35.58 5.97
N SER A 865 -2.71 -34.53 6.37
CA SER A 865 -1.61 -34.66 7.32
C SER A 865 -2.15 -34.90 8.73
N GLY A 866 -1.84 -36.08 9.30
CA GLY A 866 -2.22 -36.44 10.68
C GLY A 866 -3.72 -36.74 10.87
N GLY A 867 -4.05 -38.03 10.97
CA GLY A 867 -5.39 -38.52 11.32
C GLY A 867 -6.15 -39.18 10.15
N ASN A 868 -7.34 -39.72 10.44
CA ASN A 868 -8.16 -40.42 9.45
C ASN A 868 -8.69 -39.44 8.38
N LEU A 869 -8.54 -39.81 7.10
CA LEU A 869 -9.10 -39.07 5.98
C LEU A 869 -10.62 -39.26 5.94
N LEU A 870 -11.37 -38.14 5.93
CA LEU A 870 -12.82 -38.12 5.73
C LEU A 870 -13.11 -37.43 4.39
N PHE A 871 -13.35 -38.23 3.35
CA PHE A 871 -13.49 -37.76 1.99
C PHE A 871 -14.66 -38.46 1.30
N THR A 872 -15.42 -37.70 0.51
CA THR A 872 -16.47 -38.23 -0.38
C THR A 872 -16.55 -37.37 -1.63
N MET A 873 -16.51 -38.03 -2.79
CA MET A 873 -16.64 -37.39 -4.10
C MET A 873 -17.56 -38.23 -4.99
N GLU A 874 -18.46 -37.55 -5.72
CA GLU A 874 -19.47 -38.20 -6.55
C GLU A 874 -19.74 -37.46 -7.86
N GLN A 875 -20.12 -38.21 -8.89
CA GLN A 875 -20.60 -37.70 -10.16
C GLN A 875 -21.96 -38.32 -10.45
N ARG A 876 -22.90 -37.47 -10.85
CA ARG A 876 -24.23 -37.89 -11.28
C ARG A 876 -24.26 -37.98 -12.79
N ILE A 877 -24.53 -39.18 -13.27
CA ILE A 877 -24.68 -39.51 -14.67
C ILE A 877 -26.19 -39.61 -14.99
N ASN A 878 -26.72 -38.78 -15.89
CA ASN A 878 -28.14 -38.78 -16.25
C ASN A 878 -28.37 -39.31 -17.67
N ASN A 879 -29.64 -39.57 -17.98
CA ASN A 879 -30.09 -40.04 -19.29
C ASN A 879 -29.30 -41.24 -19.84
N LEU A 880 -28.89 -42.18 -18.99
CA LEU A 880 -28.34 -43.46 -19.44
C LEU A 880 -29.47 -44.40 -19.89
N PRO A 881 -29.23 -45.35 -20.82
CA PRO A 881 -30.18 -46.43 -21.04
C PRO A 881 -30.45 -47.18 -19.73
N ASN A 882 -31.70 -47.53 -19.45
CA ASN A 882 -32.00 -48.48 -18.39
C ASN A 882 -31.37 -49.82 -18.73
N GLY A 883 -30.81 -50.49 -17.72
CA GLY A 883 -30.10 -51.75 -17.88
C GLY A 883 -29.12 -52.02 -16.77
N THR A 884 -28.35 -53.09 -16.91
CA THR A 884 -27.34 -53.51 -15.96
C THR A 884 -25.97 -53.06 -16.45
N TYR A 885 -25.24 -52.33 -15.62
CA TYR A 885 -23.93 -51.78 -15.93
C TYR A 885 -22.82 -52.42 -15.08
N THR A 886 -21.61 -52.33 -15.62
CA THR A 886 -20.35 -52.52 -14.91
C THR A 886 -19.61 -51.20 -14.87
N VAL A 887 -19.28 -50.76 -13.65
CA VAL A 887 -18.39 -49.60 -13.41
C VAL A 887 -17.02 -50.13 -13.03
N THR A 888 -15.97 -49.62 -13.69
CA THR A 888 -14.60 -49.90 -13.26
C THR A 888 -13.86 -48.63 -12.96
N ALA A 889 -12.90 -48.67 -12.05
CA ALA A 889 -11.99 -47.55 -11.79
C ALA A 889 -10.61 -48.08 -11.38
N LEU A 890 -9.58 -47.28 -11.65
CA LEU A 890 -8.27 -47.48 -11.09
C LEU A 890 -8.18 -46.78 -9.73
N VAL A 891 -7.70 -47.50 -8.72
CA VAL A 891 -7.67 -47.01 -7.34
C VAL A 891 -6.39 -47.42 -6.64
N ARG A 892 -6.03 -46.68 -5.58
CA ARG A 892 -4.96 -47.04 -4.65
C ARG A 892 -5.22 -46.49 -3.25
N THR A 893 -4.84 -47.26 -2.23
CA THR A 893 -5.00 -46.90 -0.81
C THR A 893 -3.98 -47.66 0.05
N PRO A 894 -3.47 -47.06 1.14
CA PRO A 894 -2.59 -47.72 2.11
C PRO A 894 -3.33 -48.51 3.20
N THR A 895 -4.65 -48.34 3.35
CA THR A 895 -5.44 -49.08 4.37
C THR A 895 -6.81 -49.51 3.85
N GLU A 896 -7.44 -50.42 4.59
CA GLU A 896 -8.85 -50.78 4.45
C GLU A 896 -9.79 -49.58 4.72
N GLY A 897 -11.07 -49.73 4.39
CA GLY A 897 -12.13 -48.73 4.64
C GLY A 897 -12.38 -47.73 3.50
N PHE A 898 -11.57 -47.77 2.43
CA PHE A 898 -11.82 -47.01 1.20
C PHE A 898 -12.82 -47.77 0.30
N CYS A 899 -13.89 -47.11 -0.15
CA CYS A 899 -14.90 -47.75 -1.01
C CYS A 899 -15.18 -46.95 -2.28
N LEU A 900 -15.36 -47.65 -3.39
CA LEU A 900 -16.10 -47.15 -4.55
C LEU A 900 -17.60 -47.36 -4.32
N PHE A 901 -18.46 -46.56 -4.92
CA PHE A 901 -19.90 -46.76 -4.83
C PHE A 901 -20.67 -46.39 -6.08
N THR A 902 -21.86 -46.99 -6.20
CA THR A 902 -22.88 -46.68 -7.22
C THR A 902 -24.27 -46.56 -6.61
N ALA A 903 -25.15 -45.71 -7.16
CA ALA A 903 -26.55 -45.56 -6.70
C ALA A 903 -27.51 -45.15 -7.83
N ASN A 904 -28.80 -45.50 -7.71
CA ASN A 904 -29.82 -45.31 -8.75
C ASN A 904 -30.58 -44.00 -8.54
N GLY A 905 -29.86 -42.90 -8.68
CA GLY A 905 -30.46 -41.56 -8.70
C GLY A 905 -30.67 -40.88 -7.35
N GLY A 906 -30.51 -41.57 -6.22
CA GLY A 906 -30.54 -41.00 -4.87
C GLY A 906 -29.17 -41.00 -4.18
N ALA A 907 -28.97 -40.12 -3.20
CA ALA A 907 -27.92 -40.26 -2.18
C ALA A 907 -28.43 -41.08 -0.97
N GLU A 908 -29.54 -41.80 -1.13
CA GLU A 908 -30.17 -42.57 -0.06
C GLU A 908 -29.47 -43.92 0.14
N LYS A 909 -29.40 -44.37 1.38
CA LYS A 909 -28.58 -45.53 1.78
C LYS A 909 -29.15 -46.87 1.29
N THR A 910 -30.34 -46.89 0.70
CA THR A 910 -31.09 -48.12 0.40
C THR A 910 -30.83 -48.71 -0.98
N ASP A 911 -30.39 -47.90 -1.94
CA ASP A 911 -30.04 -48.29 -3.31
C ASP A 911 -28.54 -48.14 -3.61
N THR A 912 -27.74 -47.60 -2.68
CA THR A 912 -26.29 -47.45 -2.84
C THR A 912 -25.55 -48.76 -2.60
N THR A 913 -24.72 -49.17 -3.56
CA THR A 913 -23.77 -50.29 -3.42
C THR A 913 -22.39 -49.75 -3.09
N TYR A 914 -21.85 -50.09 -1.92
CA TYR A 914 -20.46 -49.79 -1.54
C TYR A 914 -19.56 -51.00 -1.75
N THR A 915 -18.53 -50.84 -2.58
CA THR A 915 -17.52 -51.87 -2.85
C THR A 915 -16.21 -51.45 -2.19
N GLU A 916 -15.83 -52.16 -1.13
CA GLU A 916 -14.55 -51.93 -0.46
C GLU A 916 -13.40 -52.24 -1.40
N VAL A 917 -12.45 -51.31 -1.50
CA VAL A 917 -11.20 -51.50 -2.23
C VAL A 917 -10.32 -52.43 -1.40
N PRO A 918 -9.94 -53.63 -1.91
CA PRO A 918 -9.17 -54.57 -1.11
C PRO A 918 -7.78 -54.02 -0.73
N LEU A 919 -7.09 -54.63 0.23
CA LEU A 919 -5.65 -54.41 0.38
C LEU A 919 -4.88 -55.50 -0.36
N ASP A 920 -4.01 -55.09 -1.26
CA ASP A 920 -3.10 -56.00 -1.96
C ASP A 920 -1.73 -55.97 -1.28
N TYR A 921 -1.05 -57.11 -1.33
CA TYR A 921 0.28 -57.28 -0.75
C TYR A 921 1.24 -57.77 -1.83
N TYR A 922 2.49 -57.31 -1.74
CA TYR A 922 3.56 -57.70 -2.63
C TYR A 922 4.69 -58.36 -1.84
N THR A 923 5.24 -59.44 -2.38
CA THR A 923 6.38 -60.12 -1.76
C THR A 923 7.67 -59.48 -2.24
N VAL A 924 8.42 -58.86 -1.31
CA VAL A 924 9.76 -58.35 -1.56
C VAL A 924 10.77 -59.35 -1.01
N THR A 925 11.68 -59.80 -1.88
CA THR A 925 12.82 -60.64 -1.48
C THR A 925 14.01 -59.74 -1.19
N ASP A 926 14.56 -59.82 0.03
CA ASP A 926 15.77 -59.08 0.40
C ASP A 926 17.04 -59.62 -0.31
N SER A 927 18.17 -58.92 -0.17
CA SER A 927 19.46 -59.33 -0.76
C SER A 927 20.02 -60.66 -0.22
N LEU A 928 19.38 -61.24 0.80
CA LEU A 928 19.74 -62.52 1.41
C LEU A 928 18.77 -63.65 0.96
N GLY A 929 17.75 -63.33 0.16
CA GLY A 929 16.76 -64.30 -0.33
C GLY A 929 15.57 -64.51 0.59
N HIS A 930 15.34 -63.65 1.59
CA HIS A 930 14.17 -63.74 2.47
C HIS A 930 12.99 -62.92 1.93
N ASP A 931 11.83 -63.55 1.91
CA ASP A 931 10.58 -62.94 1.46
C ASP A 931 9.87 -62.20 2.61
N SER A 932 9.44 -60.97 2.35
CA SER A 932 8.60 -60.15 3.23
C SER A 932 7.39 -59.61 2.47
N LEU A 933 6.20 -59.62 3.08
CA LEU A 933 5.00 -59.02 2.51
C LEU A 933 4.92 -57.52 2.86
N VAL A 934 4.79 -56.67 1.84
CA VAL A 934 4.54 -55.23 1.99
C VAL A 934 3.20 -54.86 1.36
N VAL A 935 2.53 -53.83 1.88
CA VAL A 935 1.26 -53.34 1.31
C VAL A 935 1.54 -52.66 -0.04
N ALA A 936 0.86 -53.12 -1.08
CA ALA A 936 0.96 -52.62 -2.45
C ALA A 936 0.18 -51.30 -2.61
N SER A 937 0.67 -50.22 -1.97
CA SER A 937 -0.01 -48.93 -1.83
C SER A 937 0.67 -47.77 -2.57
N ASP A 938 1.81 -47.27 -2.09
CA ASP A 938 2.63 -46.26 -2.79
C ASP A 938 3.85 -46.89 -3.52
N SER A 939 3.98 -48.20 -3.41
CA SER A 939 5.01 -49.00 -4.07
C SER A 939 4.46 -50.37 -4.35
N HIS A 940 4.64 -50.84 -5.57
CA HIS A 940 4.12 -52.08 -6.13
C HIS A 940 2.58 -52.07 -6.17
N GLY A 941 1.99 -52.51 -7.27
CA GLY A 941 0.54 -52.59 -7.45
C GLY A 941 0.21 -53.79 -8.34
N PRO A 942 -0.98 -54.40 -8.25
CA PRO A 942 -1.35 -55.57 -9.04
C PRO A 942 -1.11 -55.40 -10.56
N ILE A 943 -1.37 -54.21 -11.10
CA ILE A 943 -1.13 -53.90 -12.52
C ILE A 943 0.36 -53.96 -12.84
N TRP A 944 1.18 -53.21 -12.09
CA TRP A 944 2.63 -53.22 -12.26
C TRP A 944 3.27 -54.59 -11.96
N ALA A 945 2.78 -55.31 -10.95
CA ALA A 945 3.30 -56.61 -10.53
C ALA A 945 3.07 -57.70 -11.59
N ALA A 946 1.96 -57.65 -12.33
CA ALA A 946 1.72 -58.54 -13.45
C ALA A 946 2.74 -58.31 -14.58
N ILE A 947 3.06 -57.04 -14.85
CA ILE A 947 4.06 -56.64 -15.86
C ILE A 947 5.47 -57.03 -15.40
N ASP A 948 5.82 -56.79 -14.13
CA ASP A 948 7.10 -57.18 -13.54
C ASP A 948 7.29 -58.71 -13.54
N ALA A 949 6.24 -59.49 -13.28
CA ALA A 949 6.29 -60.94 -13.38
C ALA A 949 6.51 -61.43 -14.82
N LYS A 950 5.89 -60.76 -15.80
CA LYS A 950 6.09 -61.02 -17.24
C LYS A 950 7.53 -60.69 -17.66
N GLU A 951 8.07 -59.55 -17.24
CA GLU A 951 9.46 -59.16 -17.46
C GLU A 951 10.43 -60.20 -16.88
N LYS A 952 10.22 -60.63 -15.63
CA LYS A 952 11.08 -61.63 -14.98
C LYS A 952 11.01 -63.02 -15.62
N ALA A 953 9.86 -63.39 -16.18
CA ALA A 953 9.66 -64.70 -16.80
C ALA A 953 10.17 -64.76 -18.26
N GLU A 954 9.99 -63.67 -19.01
CA GLU A 954 10.13 -63.67 -20.48
C GLU A 954 11.17 -62.65 -20.98
N GLY A 955 11.65 -61.76 -20.11
CA GLY A 955 12.63 -60.70 -20.38
C GLY A 955 12.01 -59.41 -20.90
N TYR A 956 12.72 -58.29 -20.71
CA TYR A 956 12.35 -56.93 -21.14
C TYR A 956 11.74 -56.81 -22.56
N THR A 957 12.22 -57.57 -23.54
CA THR A 957 11.72 -57.50 -24.93
C THR A 957 10.32 -58.09 -25.13
N ALA A 958 9.76 -58.75 -24.11
CA ALA A 958 8.42 -59.32 -24.13
C ALA A 958 7.34 -58.31 -23.68
N LEU A 959 7.74 -57.15 -23.17
CA LEU A 959 6.83 -56.05 -22.84
C LEU A 959 6.48 -55.25 -24.09
N ASP A 960 5.21 -54.92 -24.28
CA ASP A 960 4.81 -53.94 -25.29
C ASP A 960 5.11 -52.50 -24.84
N THR A 961 4.81 -51.50 -25.69
CA THR A 961 5.13 -50.09 -25.42
C THR A 961 4.42 -49.54 -24.18
N GLU A 962 3.18 -49.95 -23.93
CA GLU A 962 2.37 -49.47 -22.80
C GLU A 962 2.80 -50.17 -21.51
N GLU A 963 2.97 -51.50 -21.56
CA GLU A 963 3.52 -52.29 -20.45
C GLU A 963 4.90 -51.78 -20.05
N LEU A 964 5.73 -51.39 -21.02
CA LEU A 964 7.06 -50.87 -20.78
C LEU A 964 7.05 -49.46 -20.16
N ALA A 965 6.11 -48.60 -20.58
CA ALA A 965 5.92 -47.29 -19.97
C ALA A 965 5.53 -47.44 -18.49
N ILE A 966 4.56 -48.30 -18.20
CA ILE A 966 4.11 -48.59 -16.83
C ILE A 966 5.22 -49.24 -16.00
N TRP A 967 5.99 -50.17 -16.57
CA TRP A 967 7.08 -50.86 -15.85
C TRP A 967 8.22 -49.92 -15.44
N ASN A 968 8.61 -48.98 -16.31
CA ASN A 968 9.67 -48.01 -16.03
C ASN A 968 9.21 -46.82 -15.17
N ALA A 969 7.93 -46.48 -15.26
CA ALA A 969 7.40 -45.28 -14.63
C ALA A 969 7.61 -45.25 -13.12
N ASN A 970 7.69 -44.04 -12.58
CA ASN A 970 7.89 -43.80 -11.17
C ASN A 970 9.17 -44.47 -10.61
N SER A 971 10.21 -44.60 -11.43
CA SER A 971 11.44 -45.36 -11.10
C SER A 971 11.18 -46.85 -10.81
N GLY A 972 10.27 -47.47 -11.56
CA GLY A 972 9.92 -48.88 -11.40
C GLY A 972 9.15 -49.18 -10.11
N LYS A 973 8.39 -48.21 -9.58
CA LYS A 973 7.68 -48.35 -8.31
C LYS A 973 6.23 -48.77 -8.44
N GLY A 974 5.59 -48.69 -9.60
CA GLY A 974 4.20 -49.16 -9.84
C GLY A 974 3.06 -48.47 -9.06
N ARG A 975 3.34 -47.75 -7.96
CA ARG A 975 2.44 -46.85 -7.22
C ARG A 975 1.09 -47.42 -6.76
N GLY A 976 0.99 -48.73 -6.57
CA GLY A 976 -0.16 -49.41 -5.95
C GLY A 976 -1.49 -49.35 -6.69
N TRP A 977 -1.48 -48.89 -7.95
CA TRP A 977 -2.68 -48.83 -8.76
C TRP A 977 -3.23 -50.24 -9.05
N LYS A 978 -4.55 -50.33 -8.98
CA LYS A 978 -5.30 -51.54 -9.35
C LYS A 978 -6.66 -51.20 -9.91
N LYS A 979 -7.20 -52.13 -10.68
CA LYS A 979 -8.56 -52.07 -11.19
C LYS A 979 -9.53 -52.66 -10.17
N VAL A 980 -10.56 -51.90 -9.82
CA VAL A 980 -11.73 -52.39 -9.06
C VAL A 980 -12.96 -52.33 -9.96
N GLU A 981 -13.77 -53.37 -9.89
CA GLU A 981 -14.98 -53.54 -10.69
C GLU A 981 -16.20 -53.63 -9.78
N ILE A 982 -17.26 -52.90 -10.14
CA ILE A 982 -18.59 -52.98 -9.55
C ILE A 982 -19.54 -53.45 -10.66
N SER A 983 -19.92 -54.71 -10.61
CA SER A 983 -20.80 -55.35 -11.60
C SER A 983 -22.22 -55.49 -11.06
N GLY A 984 -23.21 -55.56 -11.97
CA GLY A 984 -24.61 -55.71 -11.58
C GLY A 984 -25.28 -54.40 -11.15
N VAL A 985 -24.76 -53.25 -11.60
CA VAL A 985 -25.29 -51.92 -11.28
C VAL A 985 -26.54 -51.68 -12.13
N ASN A 986 -27.72 -51.88 -11.54
CA ASN A 986 -28.98 -51.68 -12.27
C ASN A 986 -29.22 -50.18 -12.47
N VAL A 987 -29.72 -49.75 -13.62
CA VAL A 987 -30.20 -48.39 -13.86
C VAL A 987 -31.63 -48.51 -14.35
N ASP A 988 -32.58 -47.92 -13.62
CA ASP A 988 -34.03 -48.09 -13.83
C ASP A 988 -34.82 -46.78 -13.97
N ASN A 989 -34.16 -45.62 -13.77
CA ASN A 989 -34.72 -44.30 -14.02
C ASN A 989 -33.84 -43.44 -14.95
N HIS A 990 -32.99 -44.08 -15.74
CA HIS A 990 -32.01 -43.45 -16.62
C HIS A 990 -30.93 -42.65 -15.90
N MET A 991 -30.64 -42.93 -14.63
CA MET A 991 -29.64 -42.20 -13.85
C MET A 991 -28.77 -43.12 -13.01
N LEU A 992 -27.50 -42.77 -12.91
CA LEU A 992 -26.50 -43.45 -12.11
C LEU A 992 -25.65 -42.41 -11.37
N VAL A 993 -25.44 -42.60 -10.07
CA VAL A 993 -24.41 -41.87 -9.33
C VAL A 993 -23.22 -42.81 -9.17
N ILE A 994 -22.02 -42.35 -9.52
CA ILE A 994 -20.77 -43.03 -9.24
C ILE A 994 -19.94 -42.20 -8.26
N GLY A 995 -19.11 -42.85 -7.45
CA GLY A 995 -18.24 -42.10 -6.54
C GLY A 995 -17.32 -42.97 -5.71
N PHE A 996 -16.59 -42.31 -4.82
CA PHE A 996 -15.69 -42.96 -3.88
C PHE A 996 -15.65 -42.22 -2.54
N THR A 997 -15.45 -42.97 -1.46
CA THR A 997 -15.55 -42.42 -0.09
C THR A 997 -14.70 -43.19 0.92
N THR A 998 -14.24 -42.47 1.94
CA THR A 998 -13.64 -43.02 3.16
C THR A 998 -14.54 -42.83 4.39
N ASN A 999 -15.75 -42.29 4.21
CA ASN A 999 -16.66 -41.94 5.28
C ASN A 999 -17.31 -43.19 5.90
N SER A 1000 -16.87 -43.53 7.12
CA SER A 1000 -17.32 -44.70 7.87
C SER A 1000 -18.81 -44.66 8.25
N GLN A 1001 -19.45 -43.49 8.27
CA GLN A 1001 -20.90 -43.39 8.47
C GLN A 1001 -21.68 -43.88 7.25
N ARG A 1002 -21.06 -43.82 6.06
CA ARG A 1002 -21.59 -44.36 4.80
C ARG A 1002 -21.26 -45.84 4.66
N THR A 1003 -19.98 -46.20 4.72
CA THR A 1003 -19.46 -47.56 4.44
C THR A 1003 -19.61 -48.54 5.61
N GLY A 1004 -19.78 -48.04 6.84
CA GLY A 1004 -19.82 -48.88 8.05
C GLY A 1004 -18.43 -49.32 8.54
N LYS A 1005 -17.34 -48.91 7.88
CA LYS A 1005 -15.96 -49.28 8.22
C LYS A 1005 -15.05 -48.06 8.26
N GLU A 1006 -14.24 -47.94 9.31
CA GLU A 1006 -13.30 -46.84 9.47
C GLU A 1006 -12.12 -46.98 8.48
N CYS A 1007 -11.86 -45.92 7.72
CA CYS A 1007 -10.65 -45.79 6.90
C CYS A 1007 -9.55 -45.08 7.70
N LYS A 1008 -8.37 -45.69 7.79
CA LYS A 1008 -7.21 -45.15 8.53
C LYS A 1008 -6.15 -44.56 7.61
N ALA A 1009 -6.42 -44.50 6.31
CA ALA A 1009 -5.51 -43.97 5.32
C ALA A 1009 -5.40 -42.45 5.48
N ALA A 1010 -4.18 -41.94 5.33
CA ALA A 1010 -3.91 -40.51 5.22
C ALA A 1010 -4.15 -39.98 3.80
N TRP A 1011 -4.18 -40.87 2.79
CA TRP A 1011 -4.49 -40.55 1.40
C TRP A 1011 -5.24 -41.69 0.71
N VAL A 1012 -6.05 -41.35 -0.28
CA VAL A 1012 -6.63 -42.29 -1.26
C VAL A 1012 -6.61 -41.65 -2.65
N SER A 1013 -6.53 -42.46 -3.70
CA SER A 1013 -6.59 -41.96 -5.08
C SER A 1013 -7.48 -42.84 -5.97
N ALA A 1014 -8.13 -42.22 -6.95
CA ALA A 1014 -8.97 -42.88 -7.95
C ALA A 1014 -8.87 -42.19 -9.32
N THR A 1015 -8.98 -42.94 -10.41
CA THR A 1015 -8.96 -42.44 -11.79
C THR A 1015 -9.56 -43.46 -12.76
N ASP A 1016 -9.69 -43.05 -14.03
CA ASP A 1016 -10.10 -43.87 -15.17
C ASP A 1016 -11.36 -44.68 -14.91
N PHE A 1017 -12.38 -43.97 -14.43
CA PHE A 1017 -13.71 -44.51 -14.32
C PHE A 1017 -14.24 -44.85 -15.70
N THR A 1018 -14.70 -46.08 -15.88
CA THR A 1018 -15.35 -46.57 -17.10
C THR A 1018 -16.74 -47.10 -16.80
N LEU A 1019 -17.61 -47.04 -17.80
CA LEU A 1019 -19.01 -47.46 -17.68
C LEU A 1019 -19.42 -48.31 -18.88
N THR A 1020 -19.74 -49.58 -18.63
CA THR A 1020 -20.13 -50.53 -19.67
C THR A 1020 -21.51 -51.10 -19.39
N LEU A 1021 -22.44 -50.96 -20.33
CA LEU A 1021 -23.74 -51.64 -20.34
C LEU A 1021 -23.55 -53.12 -20.67
N THR A 1022 -24.00 -53.98 -19.76
CA THR A 1022 -23.86 -55.45 -19.85
C THR A 1022 -25.18 -56.15 -20.21
N GLU A 1023 -26.31 -55.56 -19.86
CA GLU A 1023 -27.65 -56.07 -20.21
C GLU A 1023 -28.63 -54.91 -20.36
N GLN A 1024 -29.42 -54.88 -21.43
CA GLN A 1024 -30.43 -53.84 -21.65
C GLN A 1024 -31.67 -54.05 -20.76
N GLY A 1025 -32.15 -52.97 -20.15
CA GLY A 1025 -33.42 -52.90 -19.42
C GLY A 1025 -34.57 -52.35 -20.27
N ASP A 1026 -35.70 -52.02 -19.64
CA ASP A 1026 -36.83 -51.39 -20.33
C ASP A 1026 -36.54 -49.93 -20.66
N ASN A 1027 -36.42 -49.65 -21.95
CA ASN A 1027 -36.16 -48.33 -22.52
C ASN A 1027 -37.34 -47.85 -23.39
N THR A 1028 -38.53 -48.43 -23.21
CA THR A 1028 -39.71 -48.09 -24.00
C THR A 1028 -40.12 -46.64 -23.73
N GLY A 1029 -40.07 -45.78 -24.76
CA GLY A 1029 -40.39 -44.36 -24.63
C GLY A 1029 -39.23 -43.47 -24.16
N TRP A 1030 -38.02 -44.03 -24.03
CA TRP A 1030 -36.78 -43.28 -23.83
C TRP A 1030 -36.13 -42.97 -25.19
N ASP A 1031 -35.70 -41.72 -25.39
CA ASP A 1031 -35.37 -41.16 -26.70
C ASP A 1031 -33.87 -40.97 -26.96
N GLY A 1032 -33.01 -41.50 -26.08
CA GLY A 1032 -31.56 -41.26 -26.06
C GLY A 1032 -31.14 -40.09 -25.17
N PRO A 1033 -29.83 -39.82 -25.00
CA PRO A 1033 -29.33 -38.84 -24.07
C PRO A 1033 -29.19 -37.41 -24.63
N ILE A 1034 -29.86 -36.45 -23.98
CA ILE A 1034 -29.55 -35.00 -24.08
C ILE A 1034 -29.04 -34.48 -22.71
N THR A 1035 -28.42 -35.35 -21.90
CA THR A 1035 -27.13 -35.11 -21.22
C THR A 1035 -26.82 -36.21 -20.20
N GLY A 1036 -25.54 -36.62 -20.21
CA GLY A 1036 -24.89 -37.61 -19.38
C GLY A 1036 -24.44 -37.15 -18.01
N ILE A 1037 -24.24 -35.86 -17.72
CA ILE A 1037 -23.73 -35.39 -16.40
C ILE A 1037 -24.44 -34.09 -16.04
N SER A 1038 -25.12 -34.02 -14.90
CA SER A 1038 -25.67 -32.75 -14.39
C SER A 1038 -24.73 -32.09 -13.41
N ALA A 1039 -24.53 -30.77 -13.51
CA ALA A 1039 -24.03 -29.97 -12.41
C ALA A 1039 -24.92 -30.20 -11.19
N VAL A 1040 -24.36 -30.77 -10.11
CA VAL A 1040 -25.10 -30.94 -8.87
C VAL A 1040 -25.21 -29.55 -8.25
N PRO A 1041 -26.42 -29.02 -7.96
CA PRO A 1041 -26.56 -27.75 -7.27
C PRO A 1041 -25.68 -27.74 -6.01
N ASN A 1042 -24.94 -26.65 -5.81
CA ASN A 1042 -24.15 -26.37 -4.60
C ASN A 1042 -25.06 -26.12 -3.38
N GLU A 1043 -26.19 -26.82 -3.28
CA GLU A 1043 -26.91 -26.96 -2.04
C GLU A 1043 -26.00 -27.74 -1.10
N LYS A 1044 -25.55 -27.10 -0.02
CA LYS A 1044 -25.00 -27.78 1.15
C LYS A 1044 -26.05 -28.78 1.65
N ARG A 1045 -26.12 -29.96 1.04
CA ARG A 1045 -26.95 -31.06 1.51
C ARG A 1045 -26.32 -31.52 2.82
N ALA A 1046 -27.02 -31.25 3.90
CA ALA A 1046 -26.58 -31.58 5.25
C ALA A 1046 -26.23 -33.07 5.34
N ASN A 1047 -25.06 -33.37 5.90
CA ASN A 1047 -24.50 -34.70 6.18
C ASN A 1047 -25.32 -35.53 7.20
N ALA A 1048 -26.63 -35.39 7.24
CA ALA A 1048 -27.45 -35.93 8.30
C ALA A 1048 -28.39 -37.00 7.72
N ILE A 1049 -28.05 -38.27 7.99
CA ILE A 1049 -28.92 -39.43 7.72
C ILE A 1049 -30.12 -39.34 8.68
N ASP A 1050 -31.31 -39.71 8.23
CA ASP A 1050 -32.48 -39.79 9.10
C ASP A 1050 -32.21 -40.69 10.31
N GLY A 1051 -32.39 -40.14 11.51
CA GLY A 1051 -31.95 -40.80 12.73
C GLY A 1051 -31.98 -39.92 13.96
N ILE A 1052 -31.74 -40.56 15.09
CA ILE A 1052 -31.66 -39.91 16.40
C ILE A 1052 -30.19 -39.89 16.79
N TYR A 1053 -29.70 -38.71 17.12
CA TYR A 1053 -28.30 -38.46 17.43
C TYR A 1053 -28.19 -37.90 18.83
N THR A 1054 -27.11 -38.27 19.53
CA THR A 1054 -26.68 -37.52 20.71
C THR A 1054 -26.32 -36.09 20.29
N LEU A 1055 -26.26 -35.15 21.24
CA LEU A 1055 -25.76 -33.80 20.96
C LEU A 1055 -24.32 -33.79 20.43
N SER A 1056 -23.55 -34.85 20.70
CA SER A 1056 -22.21 -35.08 20.17
C SER A 1056 -22.17 -35.72 18.77
N GLY A 1057 -23.32 -35.95 18.12
CA GLY A 1057 -23.40 -36.43 16.74
C GLY A 1057 -23.31 -37.95 16.57
N ALA A 1058 -23.36 -38.74 17.64
CA ALA A 1058 -23.38 -40.21 17.55
C ALA A 1058 -24.82 -40.72 17.35
N ARG A 1059 -25.04 -41.54 16.31
CA ARG A 1059 -26.36 -42.12 16.02
C ARG A 1059 -26.72 -43.18 17.07
N VAL A 1060 -27.95 -43.13 17.57
CA VAL A 1060 -28.48 -44.07 18.57
C VAL A 1060 -29.72 -44.78 18.05
N ALA A 1061 -29.76 -46.11 18.22
CA ALA A 1061 -30.88 -46.93 17.74
C ALA A 1061 -32.15 -46.78 18.58
N ALA A 1062 -32.01 -46.47 19.87
CA ALA A 1062 -33.13 -46.20 20.79
C ALA A 1062 -32.68 -45.17 21.85
N PRO A 1063 -33.22 -43.94 21.84
CA PRO A 1063 -32.83 -42.91 22.81
C PRO A 1063 -33.40 -43.20 24.21
N GLN A 1064 -32.63 -42.90 25.25
CA GLN A 1064 -33.09 -42.91 26.65
C GLN A 1064 -33.56 -41.51 27.07
N ARG A 1065 -33.81 -41.29 28.37
CA ARG A 1065 -34.15 -39.94 28.88
C ARG A 1065 -32.96 -38.99 28.66
N GLY A 1066 -33.17 -37.93 27.87
CA GLY A 1066 -32.10 -37.00 27.51
C GLY A 1066 -32.45 -36.08 26.33
N LEU A 1067 -31.52 -35.21 25.97
CA LEU A 1067 -31.66 -34.28 24.83
C LEU A 1067 -30.94 -34.86 23.60
N TYR A 1068 -31.68 -35.00 22.51
CA TYR A 1068 -31.21 -35.61 21.26
C TYR A 1068 -31.48 -34.68 20.07
N ILE A 1069 -30.75 -34.89 18.98
CA ILE A 1069 -31.01 -34.27 17.68
C ILE A 1069 -31.68 -35.34 16.81
N ILE A 1070 -32.91 -35.09 16.39
CA ILE A 1070 -33.58 -35.94 15.41
C ILE A 1070 -33.43 -35.27 14.05
N VAL A 1071 -32.91 -36.03 13.10
CA VAL A 1071 -32.81 -35.65 11.70
C VAL A 1071 -33.87 -36.46 10.96
N GLN A 1072 -34.74 -35.78 10.23
CA GLN A 1072 -35.76 -36.41 9.39
C GLN A 1072 -35.98 -35.58 8.13
N ASP A 1073 -35.95 -36.21 6.96
CA ASP A 1073 -36.11 -35.59 5.64
C ASP A 1073 -35.15 -34.39 5.45
N GLY A 1074 -33.90 -34.54 5.88
CA GLY A 1074 -32.87 -33.49 5.79
C GLY A 1074 -33.07 -32.29 6.74
N LYS A 1075 -34.07 -32.33 7.63
CA LYS A 1075 -34.33 -31.28 8.65
C LYS A 1075 -33.96 -31.79 10.03
N SER A 1076 -33.22 -30.99 10.79
CA SER A 1076 -32.83 -31.32 12.16
C SER A 1076 -33.68 -30.58 13.20
N ARG A 1077 -34.06 -31.28 14.28
CA ARG A 1077 -34.74 -30.70 15.45
C ARG A 1077 -34.17 -31.26 16.75
N LYS A 1078 -34.02 -30.41 17.77
CA LYS A 1078 -33.66 -30.83 19.13
C LYS A 1078 -34.90 -31.32 19.86
N VAL A 1079 -34.81 -32.48 20.49
CA VAL A 1079 -35.94 -33.14 21.15
C VAL A 1079 -35.49 -33.66 22.50
N ILE A 1080 -36.24 -33.34 23.56
CA ILE A 1080 -36.03 -33.91 24.89
C ILE A 1080 -36.94 -35.12 25.02
N ILE A 1081 -36.35 -36.28 25.23
CA ILE A 1081 -37.08 -37.51 25.55
C ILE A 1081 -37.12 -37.61 27.07
N ARG A 1082 -38.34 -37.59 27.63
CA ARG A 1082 -38.63 -37.50 29.07
C ARG A 1082 -39.08 -38.82 29.68
#